data_AF-A0A365N4A4-F1
#
_entry.id   AF-A0A365N4A4-F1
#
_cell.length_a   1.000
_cell.length_b   1.000
_cell.length_c   1.000
_cell.angle_alpha   90.00
_cell.angle_beta   90.00
_cell.angle_gamma   90.00
#
_symmetry.space_group_name_H-M   'P 1'
#
loop_
_entity.id
_entity.type
_entity.pdbx_description
1 polymer ?
#
loop_
_entity_poly.entity_id
_entity_poly.type
_entity_poly.pdbx_seq_one_letter_code
_entity_poly.pdbx_strand_id
1 'polypeptide(L)'
;MAPRLLLQNGTVLQHDAQDNVIALRNTDILIEDDRIMEIGHAIEPQNASKIDCDGKIIAPGFINAHHHVWQSQLKGRLGNSTMLDYMLEANFQSFNFKPQDFFWGQLAGCLEALDAGTTCVVDNAHGASSPEHGTAALSATLASGIRSIFCHGVMPLRAVEWTESSFELDRSPQPDWLLPQMDYLAAKAPFGDDKRVQLGFFFDSHFLPENVIAETLTHVKEAGVKLIVSHYRHWPVSKGQSRVPEQLHASGLLGPDILLTHGNGTTPEQASLLTEAGTYIVSTPDAEVFMASGADPVAFREDLPLMCLGADCHSCGPVSMMHQMQIALASDRGSQNSKTFAEGHYPKKMRATVQKAFNLATIKAARAINMDKEIGSIAVGKLADLVIFDTTSPSISCAADHDPLTAIVRHAGVREVETVIVGGKVRKHNGSLQKVQLVESREAGFDLKLEADDSKDGLSWKEVAKHSEEDTKRLYCLLQSYIQDPSRAKAVKEVVIDATPWIYASTSKIPDYDELPTSMGYEELADPPEVKLRRYARHLGLGDATADQVDKILSWKCREYGFKLQKESEFSIAMIILLFSLCENISTLYIAEYLQQPVLEYMLKANYAQMKSPPLQKLKHVRFFAGAQMDERFYSAFNILEFMQLIHRLPALESVAMDGLSDYQADRTFFVPGTGNMKRLEITRCDISSGILDVMISIPKALEEFKLSIGGLMTLDGADTSSEPFYIARALSAHRDSLRVLDIDVDIGTGADARGWDFDRNYEEEEDGGTNWEIQDQLDQYGRDRLSLDKEISTGHKMDSGKEYIATIGSLHDFPHLTHLSIGIMPLLGEYDGWQPPFRIKEPPYRLVKPASFRLVDMLPPSLEYICLYGYARGENPDVDEHIDELLAKRNEKLPNLKVIKGIDERVRDIKDILHNMTVEEVDEDERYVRGEGFESGWKKVDEPKQN
;
A
#
# COMPACT_ATOMS: atom_id res chain seq x y z
N MET A 1 0.64 -22.92 -34.47
CA MET A 1 0.13 -21.82 -35.31
C MET A 1 0.64 -20.54 -34.69
N ALA A 2 1.09 -19.58 -35.51
CA ALA A 2 1.46 -18.24 -35.05
C ALA A 2 0.28 -17.60 -34.28
N PRO A 3 0.50 -16.94 -33.13
CA PRO A 3 -0.54 -16.13 -32.50
C PRO A 3 -1.00 -15.04 -33.46
N ARG A 4 -2.33 -14.93 -33.63
CA ARG A 4 -2.97 -13.90 -34.46
C ARG A 4 -3.84 -13.02 -33.58
N LEU A 5 -3.74 -11.72 -33.77
CA LEU A 5 -4.49 -10.70 -33.03
C LEU A 5 -5.14 -9.74 -34.03
N LEU A 6 -6.45 -9.55 -33.92
CA LEU A 6 -7.21 -8.61 -34.73
C LEU A 6 -7.68 -7.45 -33.86
N LEU A 7 -7.26 -6.24 -34.19
CA LEU A 7 -7.81 -5.00 -33.64
C LEU A 7 -8.96 -4.58 -34.56
N GLN A 8 -10.18 -4.44 -34.05
CA GLN A 8 -11.37 -4.21 -34.88
C GLN A 8 -11.95 -2.82 -34.73
N ASN A 9 -12.39 -2.21 -35.83
CA ASN A 9 -13.18 -0.97 -35.86
C ASN A 9 -12.52 0.27 -35.22
N GLY A 10 -11.19 0.32 -35.15
CA GLY A 10 -10.46 1.45 -34.56
C GLY A 10 -10.39 2.68 -35.46
N THR A 11 -10.13 3.85 -34.86
CA THR A 11 -9.59 5.02 -35.58
C THR A 11 -8.07 4.93 -35.64
N VAL A 12 -7.51 4.52 -36.76
CA VAL A 12 -6.06 4.29 -36.94
C VAL A 12 -5.36 5.58 -37.38
N LEU A 13 -4.35 6.01 -36.61
CA LEU A 13 -3.46 7.12 -36.96
C LEU A 13 -2.29 6.62 -37.79
N GLN A 14 -2.42 6.69 -39.11
CA GLN A 14 -1.40 6.26 -40.06
C GLN A 14 -0.59 7.45 -40.57
N HIS A 15 0.72 7.26 -40.74
CA HIS A 15 1.58 8.24 -41.42
C HIS A 15 1.58 7.99 -42.93
N ASP A 16 1.45 9.04 -43.74
CA ASP A 16 1.71 8.99 -45.18
C ASP A 16 3.22 9.09 -45.50
N ALA A 17 3.57 9.10 -46.80
CA ALA A 17 4.95 9.17 -47.25
C ALA A 17 5.65 10.52 -46.95
N GLN A 18 4.92 11.54 -46.53
CA GLN A 18 5.43 12.85 -46.13
C GLN A 18 5.32 13.07 -44.60
N ASP A 19 5.05 12.00 -43.85
CA ASP A 19 4.78 12.02 -42.41
C ASP A 19 3.54 12.84 -42.01
N ASN A 20 2.58 13.06 -42.89
CA ASN A 20 1.27 13.56 -42.47
C ASN A 20 0.50 12.44 -41.78
N VAL A 21 -0.18 12.78 -40.69
CA VAL A 21 -0.98 11.81 -39.95
C VAL A 21 -2.40 11.84 -40.50
N ILE A 22 -2.84 10.69 -41.00
CA ILE A 22 -4.17 10.46 -41.55
C ILE A 22 -4.95 9.58 -40.56
N ALA A 23 -6.15 10.01 -40.18
CA ALA A 23 -7.05 9.22 -39.35
C ALA A 23 -7.95 8.35 -40.23
N LEU A 24 -7.73 7.03 -40.21
CA LEU A 24 -8.58 6.04 -40.86
C LEU A 24 -9.64 5.55 -39.87
N ARG A 25 -10.90 5.89 -40.09
CA ARG A 25 -12.02 5.50 -39.21
C ARG A 25 -12.46 4.06 -39.51
N ASN A 26 -13.04 3.38 -38.51
CA ASN A 26 -13.64 2.04 -38.64
C ASN A 26 -12.69 1.01 -39.28
N THR A 27 -11.41 1.07 -38.91
CA THR A 27 -10.34 0.31 -39.57
C THR A 27 -9.85 -0.82 -38.68
N ASP A 28 -9.68 -1.99 -39.29
CA ASP A 28 -9.15 -3.19 -38.67
C ASP A 28 -7.64 -3.30 -38.91
N ILE A 29 -6.92 -3.86 -37.94
CA ILE A 29 -5.49 -4.23 -38.06
C ILE A 29 -5.33 -5.70 -37.67
N LEU A 30 -4.85 -6.51 -38.60
CA LEU A 30 -4.45 -7.89 -38.33
C LEU A 30 -2.96 -7.96 -38.02
N ILE A 31 -2.64 -8.54 -36.88
CA ILE A 31 -1.28 -8.83 -36.42
C ILE A 31 -1.08 -10.35 -36.45
N GLU A 32 0.05 -10.79 -37.00
CA GLU A 32 0.50 -12.18 -36.97
C GLU A 32 1.94 -12.20 -36.45
N ASP A 33 2.18 -13.03 -35.43
CA ASP A 33 3.42 -13.01 -34.64
C ASP A 33 3.72 -11.61 -34.09
N ASP A 34 4.71 -10.93 -34.65
CA ASP A 34 5.18 -9.61 -34.23
C ASP A 34 4.86 -8.50 -35.24
N ARG A 35 4.19 -8.80 -36.36
CA ARG A 35 4.02 -7.88 -37.50
C ARG A 35 2.59 -7.57 -37.87
N ILE A 36 2.40 -6.36 -38.38
CA ILE A 36 1.15 -5.91 -39.01
C ILE A 36 1.05 -6.54 -40.39
N MET A 37 0.08 -7.43 -40.57
CA MET A 37 -0.10 -8.18 -41.82
C MET A 37 -1.11 -7.53 -42.76
N GLU A 38 -2.16 -6.94 -42.21
CA GLU A 38 -3.24 -6.36 -43.00
C GLU A 38 -3.85 -5.16 -42.25
N ILE A 39 -4.22 -4.13 -43.01
CA ILE A 39 -4.94 -2.94 -42.53
C ILE A 39 -6.09 -2.73 -43.51
N GLY A 40 -7.32 -2.70 -43.02
CA GLY A 40 -8.50 -2.69 -43.90
C GLY A 40 -9.82 -2.60 -43.14
N HIS A 41 -10.87 -3.15 -43.75
CA HIS A 41 -12.21 -3.18 -43.16
C HIS A 41 -12.76 -4.60 -43.23
N ALA A 42 -13.48 -5.03 -42.18
CA ALA A 42 -14.12 -6.33 -42.11
C ALA A 42 -13.15 -7.50 -42.37
N ILE A 43 -11.96 -7.44 -41.74
CA ILE A 43 -10.98 -8.51 -41.83
C ILE A 43 -11.48 -9.69 -41.00
N GLU A 44 -11.66 -10.85 -41.62
CA GLU A 44 -12.11 -12.09 -40.96
C GLU A 44 -11.00 -13.15 -40.96
N PRO A 45 -10.05 -13.08 -40.01
CA PRO A 45 -8.96 -14.04 -39.91
C PRO A 45 -9.44 -15.35 -39.25
N GLN A 46 -8.95 -16.49 -39.74
CA GLN A 46 -9.11 -17.76 -39.03
C GLN A 46 -8.26 -17.78 -37.75
N ASN A 47 -8.87 -18.15 -36.62
CA ASN A 47 -8.18 -18.38 -35.33
C ASN A 47 -7.37 -17.18 -34.79
N ALA A 48 -7.93 -15.96 -34.79
CA ALA A 48 -7.32 -14.79 -34.15
C ALA A 48 -8.08 -14.37 -32.89
N SER A 49 -7.33 -13.97 -31.84
CA SER A 49 -7.89 -13.21 -30.73
C SER A 49 -8.34 -11.85 -31.23
N LYS A 50 -9.44 -11.32 -30.69
CA LYS A 50 -10.02 -10.04 -31.13
C LYS A 50 -9.97 -9.03 -30.00
N ILE A 51 -9.54 -7.80 -30.29
CA ILE A 51 -9.68 -6.64 -29.41
C ILE A 51 -10.60 -5.66 -30.11
N ASP A 52 -11.73 -5.35 -29.44
CA ASP A 52 -12.66 -4.35 -29.93
C ASP A 52 -12.09 -2.95 -29.70
N CYS A 53 -11.92 -2.23 -30.80
CA CYS A 53 -11.46 -0.85 -30.84
C CYS A 53 -12.55 0.11 -31.33
N ASP A 54 -13.82 -0.30 -31.33
CA ASP A 54 -14.92 0.61 -31.64
C ASP A 54 -14.89 1.85 -30.75
N GLY A 55 -15.01 3.02 -31.36
CA GLY A 55 -14.85 4.31 -30.70
C GLY A 55 -13.41 4.67 -30.25
N LYS A 56 -12.43 3.75 -30.32
CA LYS A 56 -11.06 3.96 -29.81
C LYS A 56 -10.11 4.50 -30.88
N ILE A 57 -8.98 5.06 -30.45
CA ILE A 57 -7.89 5.52 -31.35
C ILE A 57 -6.71 4.56 -31.24
N ILE A 58 -6.21 4.07 -32.39
CA ILE A 58 -5.00 3.24 -32.48
C ILE A 58 -3.88 4.10 -33.06
N ALA A 59 -2.76 4.22 -32.35
CA ALA A 59 -1.59 4.99 -32.76
C ALA A 59 -0.32 4.11 -32.73
N PRO A 60 0.75 4.50 -33.47
CA PRO A 60 2.07 3.92 -33.24
C PRO A 60 2.46 4.10 -31.77
N GLY A 61 3.07 3.08 -31.18
CA GLY A 61 3.64 3.19 -29.84
C GLY A 61 4.66 4.32 -29.77
N PHE A 62 4.69 5.05 -28.65
CA PHE A 62 5.61 6.16 -28.50
C PHE A 62 7.04 5.67 -28.31
N ILE A 63 7.99 6.45 -28.81
CA ILE A 63 9.42 6.20 -28.68
C ILE A 63 10.01 7.30 -27.81
N ASN A 64 10.50 6.92 -26.64
CA ASN A 64 11.26 7.80 -25.77
C ASN A 64 12.74 7.72 -26.15
N ALA A 65 13.24 8.71 -26.89
CA ALA A 65 14.59 8.67 -27.46
C ALA A 65 15.71 9.03 -26.46
N HIS A 66 15.37 9.32 -25.20
CA HIS A 66 16.37 9.55 -24.15
C HIS A 66 15.75 9.39 -22.76
N HIS A 67 16.25 8.44 -21.97
CA HIS A 67 15.71 8.14 -20.64
C HIS A 67 16.76 7.56 -19.68
N HIS A 68 16.75 7.96 -18.41
CA HIS A 68 17.57 7.39 -17.33
C HIS A 68 16.75 6.43 -16.46
N VAL A 69 16.46 5.23 -16.97
CA VAL A 69 15.44 4.36 -16.37
C VAL A 69 15.81 3.89 -14.96
N TRP A 70 17.09 3.65 -14.69
CA TRP A 70 17.60 3.23 -13.37
C TRP A 70 17.28 4.23 -12.23
N GLN A 71 16.98 5.49 -12.56
CA GLN A 71 16.64 6.53 -11.59
C GLN A 71 15.19 6.49 -11.11
N SER A 72 14.37 5.53 -11.56
CA SER A 72 12.94 5.44 -11.22
C SER A 72 12.66 5.48 -9.72
N GLN A 73 13.53 4.87 -8.92
CA GLN A 73 13.44 4.85 -7.45
C GLN A 73 13.77 6.18 -6.76
N LEU A 74 14.17 7.21 -7.51
CA LEU A 74 14.44 8.56 -7.01
C LEU A 74 13.27 9.53 -7.25
N LYS A 75 12.15 9.05 -7.78
CA LYS A 75 10.97 9.86 -8.10
C LYS A 75 10.44 10.60 -6.86
N GLY A 76 10.04 11.85 -7.06
CA GLY A 76 9.50 12.72 -6.00
C GLY A 76 10.56 13.45 -5.17
N ARG A 77 11.86 13.17 -5.37
CA ARG A 77 12.94 13.82 -4.61
C ARG A 77 13.38 15.17 -5.18
N LEU A 78 13.28 15.36 -6.50
CA LEU A 78 13.96 16.47 -7.19
C LEU A 78 13.02 17.49 -7.85
N GLY A 79 11.78 17.61 -7.37
CA GLY A 79 10.76 18.47 -8.01
C GLY A 79 11.09 19.97 -8.05
N ASN A 80 12.06 20.45 -7.24
CA ASN A 80 12.53 21.84 -7.24
C ASN A 80 14.05 21.95 -7.49
N SER A 81 14.69 20.86 -7.93
CA SER A 81 16.14 20.79 -8.06
C SER A 81 16.61 21.44 -9.35
N THR A 82 17.68 22.21 -9.27
CA THR A 82 18.41 22.64 -10.47
C THR A 82 19.20 21.47 -11.06
N MET A 83 19.73 21.65 -12.27
CA MET A 83 20.63 20.67 -12.87
C MET A 83 21.85 20.36 -11.98
N LEU A 84 22.42 21.34 -11.26
CA LEU A 84 23.55 21.08 -10.36
C LEU A 84 23.13 20.26 -9.13
N ASP A 85 21.95 20.55 -8.59
CA ASP A 85 21.38 19.78 -7.47
C ASP A 85 21.14 18.33 -7.92
N TYR A 86 20.59 18.11 -9.11
CA TYR A 86 20.41 16.78 -9.70
C TYR A 86 21.72 16.00 -9.84
N MET A 87 22.81 16.64 -10.29
CA MET A 87 24.10 15.98 -10.38
C MET A 87 24.56 15.41 -9.03
N LEU A 88 24.25 16.11 -7.92
CA LEU A 88 24.61 15.69 -6.57
C LEU A 88 23.60 14.69 -5.98
N GLU A 89 22.32 15.01 -6.07
CA GLU A 89 21.24 14.34 -5.34
C GLU A 89 20.65 13.14 -6.07
N ALA A 90 20.78 13.05 -7.40
CA ALA A 90 20.38 11.88 -8.19
C ALA A 90 21.58 11.07 -8.69
N ASN A 91 22.48 11.68 -9.46
CA ASN A 91 23.50 10.88 -10.19
C ASN A 91 24.42 10.11 -9.24
N PHE A 92 24.89 10.71 -8.15
CA PHE A 92 25.74 9.99 -7.20
C PHE A 92 24.99 8.91 -6.41
N GLN A 93 23.65 8.88 -6.40
CA GLN A 93 22.90 7.82 -5.71
C GLN A 93 23.14 6.45 -6.32
N SER A 94 23.66 6.38 -7.55
CA SER A 94 24.11 5.12 -8.14
C SER A 94 25.15 4.38 -7.29
N PHE A 95 25.90 5.09 -6.44
CA PHE A 95 26.83 4.51 -5.46
C PHE A 95 26.12 3.73 -4.34
N ASN A 96 24.92 4.19 -3.94
CA ASN A 96 24.18 3.64 -2.80
C ASN A 96 23.31 2.44 -3.18
N PHE A 97 23.13 2.19 -4.48
CA PHE A 97 22.28 1.11 -4.98
C PHE A 97 23.10 -0.15 -5.21
N LYS A 98 22.54 -1.29 -4.84
CA LYS A 98 23.05 -2.62 -5.19
C LYS A 98 22.56 -3.01 -6.58
N PRO A 99 23.13 -4.05 -7.21
CA PRO A 99 22.61 -4.58 -8.47
C PRO A 99 21.13 -4.97 -8.41
N GLN A 100 20.66 -5.51 -7.28
CA GLN A 100 19.24 -5.84 -7.08
C GLN A 100 18.35 -4.58 -7.10
N ASP A 101 18.80 -3.48 -6.50
CA ASP A 101 18.05 -2.23 -6.50
C ASP A 101 17.94 -1.70 -7.94
N PHE A 102 19.03 -1.78 -8.72
CA PHE A 102 19.02 -1.47 -10.16
C PHE A 102 18.01 -2.31 -10.93
N PHE A 103 17.91 -3.62 -10.66
CA PHE A 103 16.91 -4.47 -11.31
C PHE A 103 15.50 -3.95 -11.06
N TRP A 104 15.13 -3.70 -9.80
CA TRP A 104 13.77 -3.30 -9.44
C TRP A 104 13.42 -1.89 -9.90
N GLY A 105 14.31 -0.92 -9.68
CA GLY A 105 14.13 0.44 -10.17
C GLY A 105 13.98 0.48 -11.69
N GLN A 106 14.84 -0.24 -12.40
CA GLN A 106 14.77 -0.35 -13.86
C GLN A 106 13.45 -0.98 -14.32
N LEU A 107 13.04 -2.10 -13.72
CA LEU A 107 11.80 -2.79 -14.10
C LEU A 107 10.59 -1.89 -13.86
N ALA A 108 10.54 -1.20 -12.72
CA ALA A 108 9.47 -0.28 -12.40
C ALA A 108 9.40 0.86 -13.43
N GLY A 109 10.55 1.41 -13.84
CA GLY A 109 10.61 2.46 -14.85
C GLY A 109 10.14 2.01 -16.24
N CYS A 110 10.55 0.82 -16.68
CA CYS A 110 10.06 0.25 -17.92
C CYS A 110 8.54 0.00 -17.89
N LEU A 111 8.01 -0.47 -16.77
CA LEU A 111 6.57 -0.69 -16.59
C LEU A 111 5.77 0.61 -16.58
N GLU A 112 6.28 1.67 -15.97
CA GLU A 112 5.67 3.01 -16.04
C GLU A 112 5.66 3.55 -17.48
N ALA A 113 6.76 3.37 -18.22
CA ALA A 113 6.84 3.79 -19.62
C ALA A 113 5.81 3.05 -20.48
N LEU A 114 5.67 1.73 -20.29
CA LEU A 114 4.63 0.93 -20.94
C LEU A 114 3.23 1.40 -20.54
N ASP A 115 3.00 1.68 -19.26
CA ASP A 115 1.70 2.17 -18.77
C ASP A 115 1.28 3.48 -19.45
N ALA A 116 2.26 4.35 -19.72
CA ALA A 116 2.10 5.62 -20.41
C ALA A 116 2.09 5.53 -21.96
N GLY A 117 2.09 4.33 -22.54
CA GLY A 117 2.00 4.11 -23.99
C GLY A 117 3.33 4.17 -24.74
N THR A 118 4.46 4.18 -24.04
CA THR A 118 5.80 4.07 -24.64
C THR A 118 6.12 2.61 -24.92
N THR A 119 6.41 2.28 -26.17
CA THR A 119 6.76 0.91 -26.58
C THR A 119 8.26 0.72 -26.77
N CYS A 120 9.00 1.81 -27.01
CA CYS A 120 10.45 1.79 -27.22
C CYS A 120 11.15 2.88 -26.40
N VAL A 121 12.25 2.53 -25.74
CA VAL A 121 13.08 3.46 -24.95
C VAL A 121 14.53 3.40 -25.43
N VAL A 122 15.19 4.55 -25.54
CA VAL A 122 16.67 4.62 -25.59
C VAL A 122 17.15 4.87 -24.16
N ASP A 123 17.55 3.79 -23.52
CA ASP A 123 17.91 3.81 -22.11
C ASP A 123 19.38 4.21 -21.96
N ASN A 124 19.60 5.34 -21.30
CA ASN A 124 20.92 5.86 -20.96
C ASN A 124 21.35 5.22 -19.63
N ALA A 125 21.70 3.93 -19.71
CA ALA A 125 22.02 3.06 -18.59
C ALA A 125 23.44 3.31 -18.04
N HIS A 126 23.68 4.55 -17.59
CA HIS A 126 25.00 5.05 -17.18
C HIS A 126 25.27 4.96 -15.67
N GLY A 127 24.32 4.43 -14.88
CA GLY A 127 24.43 4.37 -13.42
C GLY A 127 25.35 3.27 -12.89
N ALA A 128 25.88 2.39 -13.75
CA ALA A 128 26.58 1.19 -13.29
C ALA A 128 27.89 1.51 -12.54
N SER A 129 27.94 1.11 -11.27
CA SER A 129 29.17 1.16 -10.44
C SER A 129 30.01 -0.13 -10.56
N SER A 130 29.43 -1.21 -11.06
CA SER A 130 30.09 -2.49 -11.36
C SER A 130 29.42 -3.18 -12.56
N PRO A 131 30.04 -4.22 -13.15
CA PRO A 131 29.42 -4.99 -14.23
C PRO A 131 28.05 -5.59 -13.87
N GLU A 132 27.88 -6.03 -12.63
CA GLU A 132 26.64 -6.63 -12.14
C GLU A 132 25.47 -5.64 -12.17
N HIS A 133 25.71 -4.34 -11.93
CA HIS A 133 24.66 -3.31 -12.05
C HIS A 133 24.14 -3.20 -13.49
N GLY A 134 25.05 -3.20 -14.48
CA GLY A 134 24.68 -3.14 -15.90
C GLY A 134 23.88 -4.37 -16.33
N THR A 135 24.32 -5.57 -15.94
CA THR A 135 23.61 -6.81 -16.25
C THR A 135 22.25 -6.91 -15.54
N ALA A 136 22.14 -6.39 -14.30
CA ALA A 136 20.87 -6.32 -13.59
C ALA A 136 19.85 -5.39 -14.28
N ALA A 137 20.26 -4.19 -14.68
CA ALA A 137 19.40 -3.27 -15.43
C ALA A 137 19.01 -3.83 -16.81
N LEU A 138 19.93 -4.47 -17.53
CA LEU A 138 19.60 -5.13 -18.80
C LEU A 138 18.58 -6.26 -18.59
N SER A 139 18.75 -7.06 -17.52
CA SER A 139 17.83 -8.15 -17.15
C SER A 139 16.42 -7.65 -16.83
N ALA A 140 16.31 -6.53 -16.12
CA ALA A 140 15.04 -5.88 -15.83
C ALA A 140 14.35 -5.33 -17.09
N THR A 141 15.14 -4.73 -17.98
CA THR A 141 14.66 -4.26 -19.28
C THR A 141 14.08 -5.41 -20.10
N LEU A 142 14.74 -6.58 -20.10
CA LEU A 142 14.20 -7.80 -20.68
C LEU A 142 12.91 -8.23 -19.99
N ALA A 143 12.91 -8.40 -18.67
CA ALA A 143 11.71 -8.82 -17.94
C ALA A 143 10.47 -7.97 -18.23
N SER A 144 10.64 -6.64 -18.37
CA SER A 144 9.53 -5.70 -18.64
C SER A 144 8.78 -5.96 -19.94
N GLY A 145 9.44 -6.57 -20.93
CA GLY A 145 8.87 -6.77 -22.26
C GLY A 145 8.86 -5.54 -23.17
N ILE A 146 9.45 -4.41 -22.74
CA ILE A 146 9.60 -3.20 -23.56
C ILE A 146 10.66 -3.40 -24.66
N ARG A 147 10.55 -2.66 -25.77
CA ARG A 147 11.63 -2.54 -26.76
C ARG A 147 12.65 -1.52 -26.26
N SER A 148 13.94 -1.79 -26.44
CA SER A 148 14.97 -0.86 -25.96
C SER A 148 16.22 -0.84 -26.84
N ILE A 149 16.86 0.32 -26.92
CA ILE A 149 18.30 0.40 -27.15
C ILE A 149 18.92 0.70 -25.79
N PHE A 150 19.50 -0.34 -25.18
CA PHE A 150 20.11 -0.28 -23.85
C PHE A 150 21.53 0.27 -23.99
N CYS A 151 21.69 1.58 -23.80
CA CYS A 151 22.97 2.27 -23.91
C CYS A 151 23.76 2.14 -22.60
N HIS A 152 24.44 1.00 -22.44
CA HIS A 152 25.28 0.74 -21.28
C HIS A 152 26.47 1.69 -21.25
N GLY A 153 26.83 2.17 -20.07
CA GLY A 153 27.97 3.05 -19.89
C GLY A 153 28.15 3.43 -18.43
N VAL A 154 28.92 4.48 -18.19
CA VAL A 154 29.16 5.01 -16.84
C VAL A 154 29.10 6.52 -16.84
N MET A 155 28.64 7.08 -15.72
CA MET A 155 28.81 8.50 -15.45
C MET A 155 30.31 8.84 -15.40
N PRO A 156 30.74 9.99 -15.93
CA PRO A 156 32.13 10.41 -15.82
C PRO A 156 32.56 10.74 -14.39
N LEU A 157 31.63 11.22 -13.55
CA LEU A 157 31.85 11.45 -12.13
C LEU A 157 31.19 10.33 -11.32
N ARG A 158 31.99 9.60 -10.56
CA ARG A 158 31.56 8.44 -9.76
C ARG A 158 32.12 8.57 -8.36
N ALA A 159 31.31 8.28 -7.35
CA ALA A 159 31.83 8.12 -5.99
C ALA A 159 32.47 6.73 -5.86
N VAL A 160 33.62 6.65 -5.20
CA VAL A 160 34.22 5.38 -4.74
C VAL A 160 34.12 5.23 -3.23
N GLU A 161 33.91 6.34 -2.54
CA GLU A 161 33.62 6.38 -1.11
C GLU A 161 32.58 7.47 -0.83
N TRP A 162 31.57 7.12 -0.04
CA TRP A 162 30.58 8.07 0.49
C TRP A 162 30.21 7.65 1.92
N THR A 163 30.70 8.40 2.90
CA THR A 163 30.40 8.24 4.33
C THR A 163 30.00 9.58 4.96
N GLU A 164 29.66 9.60 6.25
CA GLU A 164 29.35 10.85 6.97
C GLU A 164 30.54 11.83 7.04
N SER A 165 31.79 11.32 6.95
CA SER A 165 33.01 12.11 7.15
C SER A 165 33.91 12.19 5.92
N SER A 166 33.60 11.46 4.85
CA SER A 166 34.44 11.35 3.66
C SER A 166 33.62 11.14 2.39
N PHE A 167 34.08 11.77 1.29
CA PHE A 167 33.52 11.61 -0.04
C PHE A 167 34.67 11.63 -1.05
N GLU A 168 34.90 10.50 -1.71
CA GLU A 168 35.97 10.35 -2.69
C GLU A 168 35.42 10.05 -4.09
N LEU A 169 35.98 10.74 -5.08
CA LEU A 169 35.64 10.55 -6.49
C LEU A 169 36.63 9.61 -7.17
N ASP A 170 36.11 8.75 -8.03
CA ASP A 170 36.90 8.00 -9.00
C ASP A 170 37.61 9.00 -9.93
N ARG A 171 38.95 8.96 -9.95
CA ARG A 171 39.78 9.81 -10.80
C ARG A 171 40.21 9.12 -12.08
N SER A 172 39.84 7.85 -12.28
CA SER A 172 40.09 7.15 -13.53
C SER A 172 39.23 7.74 -14.66
N PRO A 173 39.78 7.88 -15.89
CA PRO A 173 39.00 8.29 -17.06
C PRO A 173 37.71 7.48 -17.25
N GLN A 174 37.83 6.17 -17.06
CA GLN A 174 36.76 5.19 -17.05
C GLN A 174 37.21 3.96 -16.27
N PRO A 175 36.29 3.13 -15.74
CA PRO A 175 36.65 1.89 -15.06
C PRO A 175 37.22 0.85 -16.03
N ASP A 176 38.23 0.11 -15.58
CA ASP A 176 38.91 -0.92 -16.40
C ASP A 176 37.97 -2.05 -16.85
N TRP A 177 36.86 -2.25 -16.15
CA TRP A 177 35.86 -3.28 -16.49
C TRP A 177 34.90 -2.89 -17.61
N LEU A 178 34.81 -1.60 -17.97
CA LEU A 178 33.77 -1.10 -18.88
C LEU A 178 33.90 -1.70 -20.29
N LEU A 179 35.06 -1.56 -20.95
CA LEU A 179 35.25 -2.08 -22.31
C LEU A 179 35.18 -3.62 -22.40
N PRO A 180 35.82 -4.39 -21.48
CA PRO A 180 35.62 -5.84 -21.44
C PRO A 180 34.17 -6.25 -21.26
N GLN A 181 33.39 -5.51 -20.45
CA GLN A 181 31.97 -5.77 -20.32
C GLN A 181 31.20 -5.43 -21.60
N MET A 182 31.54 -4.33 -22.27
CA MET A 182 30.94 -3.99 -23.56
C MET A 182 31.16 -5.10 -24.59
N ASP A 183 32.36 -5.66 -24.69
CA ASP A 183 32.66 -6.79 -25.59
C ASP A 183 31.82 -8.02 -25.25
N TYR A 184 31.70 -8.33 -23.95
CA TYR A 184 30.88 -9.44 -23.47
C TYR A 184 29.39 -9.26 -23.80
N LEU A 185 28.84 -8.07 -23.59
CA LEU A 185 27.44 -7.77 -23.91
C LEU A 185 27.22 -7.75 -25.41
N ALA A 186 28.13 -7.16 -26.18
CA ALA A 186 28.02 -7.06 -27.63
C ALA A 186 28.05 -8.43 -28.32
N ALA A 187 28.86 -9.36 -27.81
CA ALA A 187 28.88 -10.74 -28.30
C ALA A 187 27.56 -11.51 -28.08
N LYS A 188 26.70 -11.03 -27.18
CA LYS A 188 25.38 -11.62 -26.87
C LYS A 188 24.22 -10.85 -27.48
N ALA A 189 24.43 -9.58 -27.83
CA ALA A 189 23.40 -8.73 -28.40
C ALA A 189 22.98 -9.23 -29.81
N PRO A 190 21.72 -9.04 -30.21
CA PRO A 190 20.61 -8.47 -29.43
C PRO A 190 19.99 -9.47 -28.45
N PHE A 191 19.26 -8.96 -27.45
CA PHE A 191 18.71 -9.73 -26.33
C PHE A 191 17.19 -9.92 -26.41
N GLY A 192 16.70 -10.96 -25.73
CA GLY A 192 15.32 -11.42 -25.75
C GLY A 192 15.03 -12.32 -26.96
N ASP A 193 14.12 -13.28 -26.81
CA ASP A 193 13.72 -14.22 -27.88
C ASP A 193 13.29 -13.50 -29.17
N ASP A 194 12.66 -12.33 -29.03
CA ASP A 194 12.20 -11.47 -30.12
C ASP A 194 13.23 -10.39 -30.53
N LYS A 195 14.45 -10.44 -29.98
CA LYS A 195 15.58 -9.54 -30.27
C LYS A 195 15.25 -8.06 -30.09
N ARG A 196 14.26 -7.75 -29.24
CA ARG A 196 13.73 -6.39 -29.08
C ARG A 196 14.67 -5.45 -28.32
N VAL A 197 15.63 -5.98 -27.55
CA VAL A 197 16.61 -5.17 -26.82
C VAL A 197 17.94 -5.19 -27.55
N GLN A 198 18.34 -4.04 -28.07
CA GLN A 198 19.59 -3.83 -28.79
C GLN A 198 20.62 -3.19 -27.83
N LEU A 199 21.91 -3.46 -28.04
CA LEU A 199 22.96 -2.82 -27.25
C LEU A 199 23.34 -1.48 -27.87
N GLY A 200 23.34 -0.42 -27.06
CA GLY A 200 23.98 0.85 -27.37
C GLY A 200 25.13 1.14 -26.41
N PHE A 201 25.75 2.30 -26.54
CA PHE A 201 26.78 2.77 -25.63
C PHE A 201 26.50 4.21 -25.18
N PHE A 202 26.57 4.46 -23.87
CA PHE A 202 26.51 5.81 -23.32
C PHE A 202 27.92 6.37 -23.14
N PHE A 203 28.16 7.60 -23.61
CA PHE A 203 29.46 8.26 -23.49
C PHE A 203 29.36 9.77 -23.23
N ASP A 204 29.91 10.22 -22.11
CA ASP A 204 29.96 11.64 -21.72
C ASP A 204 31.37 12.15 -21.36
N SER A 205 32.39 11.30 -21.53
CA SER A 205 33.77 11.62 -21.14
C SER A 205 34.51 12.46 -22.21
N HIS A 206 33.84 13.47 -22.77
CA HIS A 206 34.36 14.35 -23.84
C HIS A 206 35.46 15.32 -23.38
N PHE A 207 35.78 15.34 -22.09
CA PHE A 207 36.94 16.05 -21.53
C PHE A 207 38.25 15.25 -21.65
N LEU A 208 38.19 13.99 -22.07
CA LEU A 208 39.37 13.17 -22.31
C LEU A 208 40.12 13.60 -23.59
N PRO A 209 41.41 13.24 -23.74
CA PRO A 209 42.14 13.48 -24.98
C PRO A 209 41.45 12.87 -26.21
N GLU A 210 41.49 13.58 -27.35
CA GLU A 210 40.77 13.18 -28.58
C GLU A 210 41.11 11.77 -29.05
N ASN A 211 42.36 11.33 -28.90
CA ASN A 211 42.77 9.96 -29.26
C ASN A 211 42.11 8.90 -28.37
N VAL A 212 41.93 9.17 -27.07
CA VAL A 212 41.26 8.25 -26.13
C VAL A 212 39.78 8.13 -26.47
N ILE A 213 39.13 9.26 -26.78
CA ILE A 213 37.74 9.28 -27.25
C ILE A 213 37.63 8.47 -28.56
N ALA A 214 38.52 8.74 -29.53
CA ALA A 214 38.49 8.06 -30.82
C ALA A 214 38.69 6.54 -30.69
N GLU A 215 39.68 6.10 -29.91
CA GLU A 215 39.94 4.69 -29.62
C GLU A 215 38.73 4.02 -28.95
N THR A 216 38.15 4.67 -27.93
CA THR A 216 37.02 4.14 -27.16
C THR A 216 35.77 3.96 -28.02
N LEU A 217 35.41 5.00 -28.77
CA LEU A 217 34.22 4.98 -29.61
C LEU A 217 34.40 4.07 -30.82
N THR A 218 35.61 3.99 -31.39
CA THR A 218 35.91 3.02 -32.47
C THR A 218 35.79 1.59 -31.96
N HIS A 219 36.35 1.29 -30.78
CA HIS A 219 36.24 -0.04 -30.14
C HIS A 219 34.79 -0.50 -29.99
N VAL A 220 33.91 0.33 -29.42
CA VAL A 220 32.50 -0.07 -29.23
C VAL A 220 31.73 -0.16 -30.56
N LYS A 221 32.05 0.69 -31.56
CA LYS A 221 31.48 0.56 -32.91
C LYS A 221 31.90 -0.76 -33.56
N GLU A 222 33.18 -1.14 -33.45
CA GLU A 222 33.70 -2.42 -33.94
C GLU A 222 33.11 -3.62 -33.19
N ALA A 223 32.82 -3.48 -31.90
CA ALA A 223 32.07 -4.47 -31.13
C ALA A 223 30.61 -4.64 -31.60
N GLY A 224 30.07 -3.66 -32.33
CA GLY A 224 28.75 -3.76 -32.97
C GLY A 224 27.61 -3.11 -32.19
N VAL A 225 27.89 -2.12 -31.34
CA VAL A 225 26.80 -1.34 -30.69
C VAL A 225 25.95 -0.64 -31.75
N LYS A 226 24.64 -0.62 -31.55
CA LYS A 226 23.67 -0.05 -32.50
C LYS A 226 23.70 1.48 -32.54
N LEU A 227 23.95 2.09 -31.39
CA LEU A 227 23.86 3.54 -31.19
C LEU A 227 24.82 3.98 -30.09
N ILE A 228 25.44 5.15 -30.27
CA ILE A 228 26.18 5.84 -29.21
C ILE A 228 25.40 7.09 -28.82
N VAL A 229 25.12 7.23 -27.54
CA VAL A 229 24.38 8.37 -26.97
C VAL A 229 25.28 9.23 -26.12
N SER A 230 25.09 10.54 -26.17
CA SER A 230 25.84 11.52 -25.37
C SER A 230 25.00 12.75 -25.06
N HIS A 231 25.27 13.39 -23.92
CA HIS A 231 24.69 14.69 -23.62
C HIS A 231 25.48 15.80 -24.31
N TYR A 232 24.75 16.71 -24.96
CA TYR A 232 25.32 17.84 -25.69
C TYR A 232 24.51 19.10 -25.43
N ARG A 233 25.10 20.05 -24.69
CA ARG A 233 24.48 21.37 -24.44
C ARG A 233 25.52 22.43 -24.11
N HIS A 234 25.19 23.68 -24.39
CA HIS A 234 26.00 24.82 -24.01
C HIS A 234 25.65 25.27 -22.60
N TRP A 235 26.58 25.13 -21.66
CA TRP A 235 26.39 25.55 -20.27
C TRP A 235 26.85 26.99 -20.05
N PRO A 236 26.12 27.81 -19.27
CA PRO A 236 26.62 29.11 -18.81
C PRO A 236 27.97 28.99 -18.07
N VAL A 237 28.16 27.92 -17.28
CA VAL A 237 29.42 27.63 -16.55
C VAL A 237 30.56 27.26 -17.50
N SER A 238 30.26 26.60 -18.62
CA SER A 238 31.23 26.33 -19.70
C SER A 238 31.52 27.54 -20.60
N LYS A 239 31.07 28.74 -20.21
CA LYS A 239 31.07 29.96 -21.04
C LYS A 239 30.41 29.75 -22.42
N GLY A 240 29.39 28.88 -22.47
CA GLY A 240 28.61 28.61 -23.65
C GLY A 240 29.38 27.90 -24.77
N GLN A 241 30.36 27.05 -24.48
CA GLN A 241 31.13 26.33 -25.51
C GLN A 241 31.20 24.83 -25.21
N SER A 242 30.20 24.07 -25.66
CA SER A 242 30.37 22.63 -25.89
C SER A 242 30.90 22.40 -27.30
N ARG A 243 31.92 21.54 -27.43
CA ARG A 243 32.59 21.19 -28.68
C ARG A 243 32.35 19.74 -29.10
N VAL A 244 31.34 19.08 -28.51
CA VAL A 244 31.06 17.66 -28.74
C VAL A 244 30.87 17.34 -30.23
N PRO A 245 30.04 18.07 -31.00
CA PRO A 245 29.89 17.85 -32.44
C PRO A 245 31.22 17.98 -33.20
N GLU A 246 32.01 19.00 -32.90
CA GLU A 246 33.28 19.27 -33.56
C GLU A 246 34.36 18.24 -33.20
N GLN A 247 34.40 17.78 -31.95
CA GLN A 247 35.30 16.72 -31.50
C GLN A 247 34.98 15.40 -32.20
N LEU A 248 33.69 15.03 -32.25
CA LEU A 248 33.26 13.82 -32.95
C LEU A 248 33.54 13.92 -34.46
N HIS A 249 33.37 15.11 -35.06
CA HIS A 249 33.68 15.34 -36.47
C HIS A 249 35.18 15.26 -36.74
N ALA A 250 36.01 15.91 -35.90
CA ALA A 250 37.48 15.89 -36.02
C ALA A 250 38.04 14.47 -35.88
N SER A 251 37.43 13.63 -35.04
CA SER A 251 37.77 12.21 -34.90
C SER A 251 37.15 11.30 -35.97
N GLY A 252 36.37 11.84 -36.92
CA GLY A 252 35.72 11.06 -37.98
C GLY A 252 34.59 10.14 -37.50
N LEU A 253 34.03 10.40 -36.32
CA LEU A 253 33.04 9.55 -35.65
C LEU A 253 31.61 10.11 -35.66
N LEU A 254 31.44 11.40 -35.99
CA LEU A 254 30.12 12.03 -36.11
C LEU A 254 29.36 11.44 -37.29
N GLY A 255 28.17 10.91 -37.03
CA GLY A 255 27.37 10.20 -38.03
C GLY A 255 25.95 9.89 -37.56
N PRO A 256 25.19 9.11 -38.36
CA PRO A 256 23.82 8.72 -38.06
C PRO A 256 23.69 7.64 -36.97
N ASP A 257 24.81 7.13 -36.46
CA ASP A 257 24.93 6.20 -35.34
C ASP A 257 25.26 6.91 -34.01
N ILE A 258 25.31 8.26 -34.04
CA ILE A 258 25.40 9.12 -32.86
C ILE A 258 24.04 9.76 -32.60
N LEU A 259 23.63 9.79 -31.34
CA LEU A 259 22.45 10.51 -30.88
C LEU A 259 22.83 11.45 -29.74
N LEU A 260 22.65 12.76 -29.96
CA LEU A 260 23.01 13.79 -29.00
C LEU A 260 21.76 14.29 -28.25
N THR A 261 21.85 14.49 -26.93
CA THR A 261 20.70 14.90 -26.11
C THR A 261 20.83 16.36 -25.68
N HIS A 262 19.69 17.06 -25.64
CA HIS A 262 19.43 18.47 -25.33
C HIS A 262 19.65 19.46 -26.47
N GLY A 263 20.89 19.71 -26.88
CA GLY A 263 21.26 20.69 -27.90
C GLY A 263 21.03 22.17 -27.53
N ASN A 264 20.74 22.51 -26.27
CA ASN A 264 20.50 23.92 -25.92
C ASN A 264 21.73 24.78 -26.27
N GLY A 265 21.50 25.89 -26.97
CA GLY A 265 22.55 26.82 -27.39
C GLY A 265 23.38 26.39 -28.61
N THR A 266 23.03 25.29 -29.30
CA THR A 266 23.68 24.87 -30.55
C THR A 266 23.72 26.02 -31.56
N THR A 267 24.91 26.34 -32.09
CA THR A 267 25.08 27.43 -33.07
C THR A 267 24.59 27.02 -34.48
N PRO A 268 24.36 27.97 -35.40
CA PRO A 268 24.03 27.64 -36.80
C PRO A 268 25.09 26.77 -37.49
N GLU A 269 26.38 26.98 -37.20
CA GLU A 269 27.48 26.19 -37.77
C GLU A 269 27.44 24.74 -37.27
N GLN A 270 27.21 24.55 -35.97
CA GLN A 270 27.02 23.22 -35.38
C GLN A 270 25.76 22.54 -35.90
N ALA A 271 24.68 23.30 -36.13
CA ALA A 271 23.45 22.79 -36.72
C ALA A 271 23.66 22.28 -38.16
N SER A 272 24.41 23.04 -38.98
CA SER A 272 24.83 22.60 -40.32
C SER A 272 25.66 21.32 -40.23
N LEU A 273 26.66 21.30 -39.35
CA LEU A 273 27.54 20.15 -39.14
C LEU A 273 26.76 18.87 -38.77
N LEU A 274 25.85 18.97 -37.81
CA LEU A 274 25.03 17.82 -37.36
C LEU A 274 24.08 17.34 -38.47
N THR A 275 23.49 18.28 -39.21
CA THR A 275 22.60 17.95 -40.34
C THR A 275 23.35 17.26 -41.48
N GLU A 276 24.53 17.78 -41.84
CA GLU A 276 25.40 17.18 -42.86
C GLU A 276 25.88 15.79 -42.47
N ALA A 277 26.17 15.56 -41.19
CA ALA A 277 26.56 14.25 -40.67
C ALA A 277 25.40 13.26 -40.51
N GLY A 278 24.14 13.73 -40.60
CA GLY A 278 22.97 12.90 -40.36
C GLY A 278 22.72 12.59 -38.88
N THR A 279 23.32 13.35 -37.95
CA THR A 279 23.21 13.14 -36.51
C THR A 279 21.93 13.77 -35.96
N TYR A 280 21.17 12.99 -35.19
CA TYR A 280 19.95 13.47 -34.56
C TYR A 280 20.22 14.11 -33.20
N ILE A 281 19.35 15.07 -32.84
CA ILE A 281 19.28 15.64 -31.49
C ILE A 281 17.97 15.23 -30.81
N VAL A 282 18.05 14.77 -29.57
CA VAL A 282 16.90 14.55 -28.69
C VAL A 282 16.68 15.80 -27.85
N SER A 283 15.52 16.43 -27.95
CA SER A 283 15.11 17.46 -26.98
C SER A 283 14.41 16.79 -25.81
N THR A 284 14.67 17.25 -24.58
CA THR A 284 14.01 16.77 -23.35
C THR A 284 13.27 17.93 -22.66
N PRO A 285 12.12 18.37 -23.20
CA PRO A 285 11.51 19.65 -22.86
C PRO A 285 11.20 19.84 -21.38
N ASP A 286 10.74 18.79 -20.69
CA ASP A 286 10.41 18.87 -19.26
C ASP A 286 11.67 19.14 -18.41
N ALA A 287 12.68 18.27 -18.51
CA ALA A 287 13.93 18.42 -17.77
C ALA A 287 14.65 19.74 -18.10
N GLU A 288 14.65 20.16 -19.37
CA GLU A 288 15.29 21.40 -19.80
C GLU A 288 14.63 22.64 -19.19
N VAL A 289 13.29 22.66 -19.09
CA VAL A 289 12.52 23.78 -18.55
C VAL A 289 12.54 23.78 -17.02
N PHE A 290 12.26 22.65 -16.36
CA PHE A 290 12.05 22.61 -14.92
C PHE A 290 13.35 22.62 -14.11
N MET A 291 14.46 22.09 -14.63
CA MET A 291 15.73 22.03 -13.89
C MET A 291 16.62 23.28 -14.04
N ALA A 292 16.04 24.40 -14.49
CA ALA A 292 16.78 25.62 -14.85
C ALA A 292 17.93 25.36 -15.84
N SER A 293 17.77 24.36 -16.72
CA SER A 293 18.78 23.92 -17.67
C SER A 293 18.86 24.80 -18.92
N GLY A 294 17.85 25.62 -19.16
CA GLY A 294 17.84 26.60 -20.24
C GLY A 294 16.42 26.82 -20.72
N ALA A 295 16.07 28.07 -21.01
CA ALA A 295 14.68 28.42 -21.32
C ALA A 295 14.21 28.03 -22.74
N ASP A 296 15.04 27.37 -23.56
CA ASP A 296 14.75 27.14 -24.98
C ASP A 296 15.07 25.70 -25.41
N PRO A 297 14.14 24.76 -25.19
CA PRO A 297 14.22 23.43 -25.79
C PRO A 297 14.32 23.50 -27.30
N VAL A 298 15.20 22.69 -27.89
CA VAL A 298 15.50 22.77 -29.33
C VAL A 298 14.37 22.26 -30.23
N ALA A 299 13.36 21.59 -29.66
CA ALA A 299 12.20 21.12 -30.39
C ALA A 299 11.64 22.21 -31.34
N PHE A 300 11.38 21.82 -32.59
CA PHE A 300 10.87 22.68 -33.67
C PHE A 300 11.79 23.78 -34.22
N ARG A 301 13.08 23.85 -33.86
CA ARG A 301 14.08 24.62 -34.63
C ARG A 301 14.09 24.19 -36.11
N GLU A 302 14.11 25.17 -37.02
CA GLU A 302 14.05 24.90 -38.46
C GLU A 302 15.43 24.59 -39.06
N ASP A 303 16.49 25.13 -38.46
CA ASP A 303 17.89 24.87 -38.80
C ASP A 303 18.42 23.55 -38.21
N LEU A 304 17.64 22.88 -37.36
CA LEU A 304 17.90 21.53 -36.85
C LEU A 304 16.78 20.56 -37.28
N PRO A 305 16.75 20.07 -38.54
CA PRO A 305 15.66 19.23 -39.01
C PRO A 305 15.63 17.81 -38.42
N LEU A 306 16.78 17.31 -37.95
CA LEU A 306 16.99 15.97 -37.40
C LEU A 306 16.81 15.97 -35.88
N MET A 307 15.55 16.00 -35.43
CA MET A 307 15.22 16.02 -34.02
C MET A 307 14.14 15.02 -33.64
N CYS A 308 14.11 14.66 -32.35
CA CYS A 308 13.06 13.87 -31.70
C CYS A 308 12.91 14.26 -30.23
N LEU A 309 12.02 13.60 -29.49
CA LEU A 309 11.76 13.87 -28.07
C LEU A 309 12.23 12.73 -27.16
N GLY A 310 12.62 13.09 -25.94
CA GLY A 310 12.86 12.17 -24.83
C GLY A 310 12.29 12.70 -23.51
N ALA A 311 12.19 11.83 -22.50
CA ALA A 311 11.66 12.17 -21.19
C ALA A 311 12.72 12.44 -20.12
N ASP A 312 13.95 11.91 -20.30
CA ASP A 312 15.11 12.20 -19.43
C ASP A 312 15.05 11.57 -18.03
N CYS A 313 15.00 12.35 -16.95
CA CYS A 313 15.08 11.84 -15.58
C CYS A 313 13.71 11.50 -14.96
N HIS A 314 13.56 10.28 -14.44
CA HIS A 314 12.41 9.90 -13.59
C HIS A 314 12.38 10.64 -12.25
N SER A 315 13.53 11.14 -11.80
CA SER A 315 13.67 11.79 -10.50
C SER A 315 12.99 13.17 -10.42
N CYS A 316 12.78 13.79 -11.59
CA CYS A 316 12.41 15.19 -11.75
C CYS A 316 11.02 15.38 -12.40
N GLY A 317 10.61 14.49 -13.31
CA GLY A 317 9.39 14.65 -14.12
C GLY A 317 8.72 13.34 -14.55
N PRO A 318 7.57 13.42 -15.25
CA PRO A 318 6.82 12.25 -15.70
C PRO A 318 7.40 11.64 -16.99
N VAL A 319 7.25 10.32 -17.13
CA VAL A 319 7.79 9.52 -18.26
C VAL A 319 6.98 9.62 -19.55
N SER A 320 5.80 10.22 -19.46
CA SER A 320 4.82 10.23 -20.53
C SER A 320 5.29 11.07 -21.72
N MET A 321 5.41 10.45 -22.89
CA MET A 321 5.74 11.18 -24.12
C MET A 321 4.64 12.17 -24.54
N MET A 322 3.39 11.96 -24.11
CA MET A 322 2.32 12.96 -24.29
C MET A 322 2.62 14.23 -23.50
N HIS A 323 3.11 14.11 -22.27
CA HIS A 323 3.56 15.25 -21.49
C HIS A 323 4.72 15.97 -22.17
N GLN A 324 5.73 15.22 -22.64
CA GLN A 324 6.87 15.82 -23.36
C GLN A 324 6.44 16.58 -24.63
N MET A 325 5.49 16.04 -25.40
CA MET A 325 4.90 16.75 -26.54
C MET A 325 4.21 18.04 -26.13
N GLN A 326 3.46 18.04 -25.03
CA GLN A 326 2.75 19.22 -24.53
C GLN A 326 3.70 20.31 -24.05
N ILE A 327 4.75 19.95 -23.30
CA ILE A 327 5.78 20.89 -22.86
C ILE A 327 6.56 21.43 -24.05
N ALA A 328 6.97 20.60 -25.01
CA ALA A 328 7.62 21.08 -26.24
C ALA A 328 6.78 22.14 -26.96
N LEU A 329 5.48 21.87 -27.15
CA LEU A 329 4.55 22.80 -27.80
C LEU A 329 4.39 24.10 -27.00
N ALA A 330 4.26 24.00 -25.67
CA ALA A 330 4.06 25.16 -24.80
C ALA A 330 5.30 26.05 -24.77
N SER A 331 6.49 25.46 -24.60
CA SER A 331 7.77 26.16 -24.57
C SER A 331 8.07 26.88 -25.88
N ASP A 332 7.94 26.20 -27.03
CA ASP A 332 8.14 26.82 -28.35
C ASP A 332 7.18 27.99 -28.55
N ARG A 333 5.88 27.76 -28.37
CA ARG A 333 4.87 28.80 -28.61
C ARG A 333 5.05 29.98 -27.65
N GLY A 334 5.37 29.73 -26.39
CA GLY A 334 5.65 30.79 -25.40
C GLY A 334 6.84 31.66 -25.80
N SER A 335 7.96 31.02 -26.17
CA SER A 335 9.19 31.68 -26.63
C SER A 335 8.96 32.51 -27.90
N GLN A 336 8.30 31.92 -28.92
CA GLN A 336 8.03 32.58 -30.19
C GLN A 336 7.00 33.71 -30.07
N ASN A 337 5.94 33.53 -29.27
CA ASN A 337 4.96 34.58 -29.03
C ASN A 337 5.60 35.77 -28.31
N SER A 338 6.44 35.51 -27.30
CA SER A 338 7.16 36.56 -26.58
C SER A 338 8.05 37.39 -27.51
N LYS A 339 8.81 36.74 -28.40
CA LYS A 339 9.63 37.41 -29.43
C LYS A 339 8.78 38.23 -30.40
N THR A 340 7.73 37.63 -30.95
CA THR A 340 6.84 38.27 -31.93
C THR A 340 6.13 39.50 -31.33
N PHE A 341 5.66 39.41 -30.08
CA PHE A 341 5.03 40.54 -29.38
C PHE A 341 6.01 41.65 -29.04
N ALA A 342 7.25 41.32 -28.66
CA ALA A 342 8.30 42.33 -28.42
C ALA A 342 8.62 43.14 -29.69
N GLU A 343 8.43 42.55 -30.87
CA GLU A 343 8.57 43.22 -32.17
C GLU A 343 7.30 43.99 -32.61
N GLY A 344 6.23 44.00 -31.80
CA GLY A 344 4.98 44.69 -32.11
C GLY A 344 4.07 43.96 -33.10
N HIS A 345 4.26 42.65 -33.31
CA HIS A 345 3.49 41.84 -34.25
C HIS A 345 2.62 40.79 -33.54
N TYR A 346 1.62 40.25 -34.25
CA TYR A 346 0.84 39.08 -33.81
C TYR A 346 1.25 37.83 -34.63
N PRO A 347 1.37 36.65 -34.01
CA PRO A 347 1.72 35.43 -34.71
C PRO A 347 0.59 35.01 -35.66
N LYS A 348 0.90 34.89 -36.96
CA LYS A 348 -0.08 34.48 -37.99
C LYS A 348 -0.23 32.97 -38.13
N LYS A 349 0.80 32.21 -37.75
CA LYS A 349 0.85 30.74 -37.82
C LYS A 349 1.70 30.22 -36.66
N MET A 350 1.35 29.05 -36.14
CA MET A 350 2.15 28.36 -35.13
C MET A 350 3.23 27.53 -35.81
N ARG A 351 4.50 27.77 -35.44
CA ARG A 351 5.65 26.97 -35.92
C ARG A 351 5.55 25.52 -35.44
N ALA A 352 5.33 25.35 -34.13
CA ALA A 352 5.10 24.07 -33.50
C ALA A 352 3.61 23.66 -33.61
N THR A 353 3.36 22.61 -34.39
CA THR A 353 2.04 22.03 -34.61
C THR A 353 1.91 20.71 -33.87
N VAL A 354 0.67 20.31 -33.60
CA VAL A 354 0.32 19.04 -32.96
C VAL A 354 0.93 17.85 -33.71
N GLN A 355 0.78 17.82 -35.05
CA GLN A 355 1.37 16.79 -35.90
C GLN A 355 2.89 16.75 -35.81
N LYS A 356 3.57 17.90 -35.81
CA LYS A 356 5.04 17.92 -35.64
C LYS A 356 5.44 17.31 -34.29
N ALA A 357 4.72 17.61 -33.21
CA ALA A 357 5.01 17.05 -31.88
C ALA A 357 4.84 15.52 -31.88
N PHE A 358 3.73 15.03 -32.45
CA PHE A 358 3.46 13.60 -32.61
C PHE A 358 4.54 12.88 -33.42
N ASN A 359 4.97 13.46 -34.53
CA ASN A 359 6.03 12.90 -35.36
C ASN A 359 7.36 12.83 -34.60
N LEU A 360 7.68 13.84 -33.76
CA LEU A 360 8.89 13.84 -32.94
C LEU A 360 8.93 12.73 -31.88
N ALA A 361 7.77 12.24 -31.42
CA ALA A 361 7.65 11.13 -30.47
C ALA A 361 7.37 9.76 -31.12
N THR A 362 7.24 9.71 -32.45
CA THR A 362 6.94 8.48 -33.22
C THR A 362 7.92 8.32 -34.39
N ILE A 363 7.55 8.68 -35.61
CA ILE A 363 8.33 8.35 -36.81
C ILE A 363 9.72 9.03 -36.85
N LYS A 364 9.86 10.26 -36.34
CA LYS A 364 11.18 10.91 -36.27
C LYS A 364 12.06 10.32 -35.19
N ALA A 365 11.49 9.93 -34.05
CA ALA A 365 12.23 9.19 -33.02
C ALA A 365 12.68 7.82 -33.56
N ALA A 366 11.85 7.14 -34.35
CA ALA A 366 12.24 5.88 -35.00
C ALA A 366 13.41 6.08 -35.98
N ARG A 367 13.43 7.19 -36.75
CA ARG A 367 14.56 7.53 -37.63
C ARG A 367 15.81 7.88 -36.85
N ALA A 368 15.69 8.58 -35.73
CA ALA A 368 16.82 8.94 -34.87
C ALA A 368 17.58 7.71 -34.35
N ILE A 369 16.90 6.56 -34.27
CA ILE A 369 17.47 5.29 -33.81
C ILE A 369 17.63 4.24 -34.92
N ASN A 370 17.48 4.64 -36.19
CA ASN A 370 17.55 3.77 -37.36
C ASN A 370 16.60 2.55 -37.31
N MET A 371 15.36 2.77 -36.86
CA MET A 371 14.29 1.76 -36.76
C MET A 371 12.99 2.18 -37.47
N ASP A 372 13.01 3.24 -38.27
CA ASP A 372 11.85 3.77 -39.00
C ASP A 372 11.27 2.82 -40.05
N LYS A 373 12.03 1.79 -40.46
CA LYS A 373 11.52 0.71 -41.31
C LYS A 373 10.69 -0.30 -40.53
N GLU A 374 10.89 -0.40 -39.21
CA GLU A 374 10.25 -1.42 -38.37
C GLU A 374 9.16 -0.84 -37.46
N ILE A 375 9.33 0.38 -36.92
CA ILE A 375 8.42 1.00 -35.94
C ILE A 375 8.15 2.48 -36.28
N GLY A 376 7.45 3.20 -35.40
CA GLY A 376 7.21 4.65 -35.49
C GLY A 376 6.08 5.06 -36.45
N SER A 377 5.54 4.13 -37.24
CA SER A 377 4.30 4.33 -38.00
C SER A 377 3.54 3.01 -38.16
N ILE A 378 2.24 3.09 -38.44
CA ILE A 378 1.38 1.92 -38.72
C ILE A 378 1.40 1.64 -40.22
N ALA A 379 2.02 0.53 -40.64
CA ALA A 379 2.05 0.09 -42.03
C ALA A 379 2.20 -1.43 -42.10
N VAL A 380 1.68 -2.04 -43.16
CA VAL A 380 1.86 -3.48 -43.41
C VAL A 380 3.35 -3.81 -43.50
N GLY A 381 3.74 -4.90 -42.83
CA GLY A 381 5.11 -5.38 -42.72
C GLY A 381 5.88 -4.83 -41.53
N LYS A 382 5.44 -3.74 -40.89
CA LYS A 382 6.07 -3.20 -39.67
C LYS A 382 5.77 -4.03 -38.44
N LEU A 383 6.60 -3.88 -37.41
CA LEU A 383 6.36 -4.47 -36.10
C LEU A 383 5.11 -3.86 -35.46
N ALA A 384 4.34 -4.69 -34.76
CA ALA A 384 3.14 -4.28 -34.04
C ALA A 384 3.51 -3.66 -32.68
N ASP A 385 4.12 -2.47 -32.74
CA ASP A 385 4.35 -1.58 -31.61
C ASP A 385 3.26 -0.51 -31.63
N LEU A 386 2.17 -0.75 -30.89
CA LEU A 386 0.92 0.00 -30.98
C LEU A 386 0.41 0.41 -29.60
N VAL A 387 -0.29 1.54 -29.55
CA VAL A 387 -1.03 2.00 -28.37
C VAL A 387 -2.48 2.30 -28.76
N ILE A 388 -3.42 1.88 -27.92
CA ILE A 388 -4.86 2.06 -28.10
C ILE A 388 -5.36 2.97 -26.98
N PHE A 389 -6.05 4.04 -27.37
CA PHE A 389 -6.61 5.03 -26.47
C PHE A 389 -8.12 4.85 -26.34
N ASP A 390 -8.59 4.72 -25.09
CA ASP A 390 -9.99 4.88 -24.75
C ASP A 390 -10.39 6.36 -24.94
N THR A 391 -11.51 6.59 -25.62
CA THR A 391 -12.01 7.92 -25.94
C THR A 391 -13.23 8.31 -25.12
N THR A 392 -13.71 7.42 -24.23
CA THR A 392 -14.96 7.63 -23.49
C THR A 392 -14.81 8.59 -22.31
N SER A 393 -13.58 9.00 -21.98
CA SER A 393 -13.34 9.87 -20.84
C SER A 393 -13.75 11.34 -21.11
N PRO A 394 -14.16 12.10 -20.08
CA PRO A 394 -14.55 13.50 -20.24
C PRO A 394 -13.44 14.41 -20.78
N SER A 395 -12.17 14.05 -20.63
CA SER A 395 -11.04 14.87 -21.08
C SER A 395 -10.85 14.81 -22.60
N ILE A 396 -11.18 13.67 -23.23
CA ILE A 396 -10.78 13.36 -24.61
C ILE A 396 -11.94 13.21 -25.61
N SER A 397 -13.14 12.80 -25.16
CA SER A 397 -14.27 12.42 -26.04
C SER A 397 -14.57 13.40 -27.18
N CYS A 398 -14.86 14.66 -26.87
CA CYS A 398 -15.14 15.69 -27.88
C CYS A 398 -13.95 15.94 -28.83
N ALA A 399 -12.72 15.83 -28.32
CA ALA A 399 -11.53 16.02 -29.13
C ALA A 399 -11.31 14.83 -30.08
N ALA A 400 -11.55 13.60 -29.64
CA ALA A 400 -11.40 12.38 -30.42
C ALA A 400 -12.35 12.33 -31.63
N ASP A 401 -13.57 12.85 -31.47
CA ASP A 401 -14.52 12.94 -32.58
C ASP A 401 -14.10 13.95 -33.64
N HIS A 402 -13.60 15.12 -33.20
CA HIS A 402 -13.23 16.20 -34.10
C HIS A 402 -11.85 16.01 -34.75
N ASP A 403 -10.83 15.76 -33.95
CA ASP A 403 -9.43 15.61 -34.36
C ASP A 403 -8.70 14.61 -33.43
N PRO A 404 -8.69 13.31 -33.78
CA PRO A 404 -8.04 12.25 -33.00
C PRO A 404 -6.57 12.52 -32.66
N LEU A 405 -5.85 13.22 -33.52
CA LEU A 405 -4.45 13.55 -33.30
C LEU A 405 -4.30 14.61 -32.21
N THR A 406 -5.13 15.66 -32.26
CA THR A 406 -5.21 16.65 -31.19
C THR A 406 -5.70 16.03 -29.89
N ALA A 407 -6.63 15.06 -29.96
CA ALA A 407 -7.10 14.31 -28.81
C ALA A 407 -5.94 13.65 -28.05
N ILE A 408 -5.06 12.90 -28.74
CA ILE A 408 -3.88 12.28 -28.12
C ILE A 408 -2.91 13.33 -27.58
N VAL A 409 -2.52 14.30 -28.40
CA VAL A 409 -1.40 15.19 -28.05
C VAL A 409 -1.77 16.23 -27.00
N ARG A 410 -3.03 16.68 -26.94
CA ARG A 410 -3.44 17.81 -26.08
C ARG A 410 -4.44 17.45 -24.99
N HIS A 411 -5.11 16.30 -25.08
CA HIS A 411 -6.22 15.95 -24.20
C HIS A 411 -6.05 14.60 -23.47
N ALA A 412 -5.33 13.65 -24.07
CA ALA A 412 -5.06 12.37 -23.45
C ALA A 412 -4.03 12.49 -22.31
N GLY A 413 -4.24 11.70 -21.26
CA GLY A 413 -3.25 11.35 -20.25
C GLY A 413 -2.99 9.84 -20.21
N VAL A 414 -2.26 9.39 -19.20
CA VAL A 414 -1.94 7.96 -18.98
C VAL A 414 -3.21 7.12 -18.79
N ARG A 415 -4.26 7.72 -18.19
CA ARG A 415 -5.56 7.08 -17.99
C ARG A 415 -6.18 6.61 -19.31
N GLU A 416 -6.09 7.42 -20.37
CA GLU A 416 -6.68 7.10 -21.66
C GLU A 416 -5.90 6.02 -22.41
N VAL A 417 -4.65 5.69 -22.01
CA VAL A 417 -3.91 4.57 -22.57
C VAL A 417 -4.53 3.28 -22.05
N GLU A 418 -5.29 2.58 -22.90
CA GLU A 418 -6.02 1.38 -22.50
C GLU A 418 -5.21 0.12 -22.78
N THR A 419 -4.67 -0.01 -23.99
CA THR A 419 -3.94 -1.20 -24.44
C THR A 419 -2.62 -0.80 -25.07
N VAL A 420 -1.55 -1.53 -24.74
CA VAL A 420 -0.20 -1.32 -25.28
C VAL A 420 0.33 -2.64 -25.78
N ILE A 421 0.83 -2.64 -27.01
CA ILE A 421 1.33 -3.82 -27.73
C ILE A 421 2.78 -3.53 -28.13
N VAL A 422 3.68 -4.46 -27.82
CA VAL A 422 5.11 -4.39 -28.20
C VAL A 422 5.48 -5.67 -28.94
N GLY A 423 5.88 -5.56 -30.20
CA GLY A 423 6.18 -6.71 -31.04
C GLY A 423 5.04 -7.73 -31.09
N GLY A 424 3.80 -7.26 -31.21
CA GLY A 424 2.59 -8.11 -31.25
C GLY A 424 2.14 -8.70 -29.91
N LYS A 425 2.93 -8.56 -28.84
CA LYS A 425 2.57 -9.00 -27.49
C LYS A 425 1.88 -7.89 -26.72
N VAL A 426 0.71 -8.18 -26.15
CA VAL A 426 -0.03 -7.25 -25.29
C VAL A 426 0.70 -7.09 -23.95
N ARG A 427 1.09 -5.86 -23.60
CA ARG A 427 1.79 -5.49 -22.35
C ARG A 427 0.90 -4.74 -21.36
N LYS A 428 -0.14 -4.09 -21.86
CA LYS A 428 -1.23 -3.48 -21.09
C LYS A 428 -2.54 -3.76 -21.81
N HIS A 429 -3.61 -4.05 -21.07
CA HIS A 429 -4.94 -4.28 -21.63
C HIS A 429 -6.02 -3.79 -20.67
N ASN A 430 -7.08 -3.17 -21.18
CA ASN A 430 -8.18 -2.59 -20.39
C ASN A 430 -7.68 -1.73 -19.22
N GLY A 431 -6.67 -0.89 -19.49
CA GLY A 431 -6.07 0.00 -18.49
C GLY A 431 -5.15 -0.68 -17.48
N SER A 432 -4.91 -2.00 -17.58
CA SER A 432 -4.12 -2.77 -16.62
C SER A 432 -2.86 -3.39 -17.23
N LEU A 433 -1.71 -3.18 -16.59
CA LEU A 433 -0.44 -3.82 -16.97
C LEU A 433 -0.53 -5.35 -16.84
N GLN A 434 0.02 -6.06 -17.82
CA GLN A 434 0.13 -7.51 -17.81
C GLN A 434 1.29 -7.96 -16.91
N LYS A 435 1.22 -9.20 -16.42
CA LYS A 435 2.29 -9.78 -15.61
C LYS A 435 3.58 -9.94 -16.43
N VAL A 436 4.72 -9.70 -15.80
CA VAL A 436 6.06 -9.86 -16.40
C VAL A 436 6.66 -11.22 -16.07
N GLN A 437 7.41 -11.78 -17.00
CA GLN A 437 8.09 -13.06 -16.85
C GLN A 437 9.57 -12.84 -16.63
N LEU A 438 10.14 -13.49 -15.62
CA LEU A 438 11.55 -13.35 -15.27
C LEU A 438 12.48 -14.30 -16.04
N VAL A 439 11.92 -15.22 -16.81
CA VAL A 439 12.72 -16.18 -17.60
C VAL A 439 13.66 -15.45 -18.56
N GLU A 440 13.16 -14.43 -19.26
CA GLU A 440 13.94 -13.63 -20.20
C GLU A 440 15.04 -12.82 -19.50
N SER A 441 14.92 -12.54 -18.20
CA SER A 441 15.90 -11.76 -17.46
C SER A 441 17.24 -12.48 -17.31
N ARG A 442 17.23 -13.83 -17.29
CA ARG A 442 18.45 -14.64 -17.07
C ARG A 442 19.46 -14.56 -18.21
N GLU A 443 19.03 -14.20 -19.42
CA GLU A 443 19.88 -14.13 -20.61
C GLU A 443 21.02 -13.10 -20.48
N ALA A 444 20.72 -11.99 -19.81
CA ALA A 444 21.65 -10.89 -19.59
C ALA A 444 22.72 -11.21 -18.51
N GLY A 445 22.63 -12.37 -17.84
CA GLY A 445 23.65 -12.85 -16.92
C GLY A 445 23.48 -12.40 -15.47
N PHE A 446 22.33 -11.82 -15.11
CA PHE A 446 21.94 -11.56 -13.72
C PHE A 446 20.80 -12.50 -13.33
N ASP A 447 21.07 -13.40 -12.39
CA ASP A 447 20.06 -14.31 -11.84
C ASP A 447 19.48 -13.70 -10.56
N LEU A 448 18.30 -13.11 -10.68
CA LEU A 448 17.52 -12.66 -9.54
C LEU A 448 17.03 -13.89 -8.77
N LYS A 449 17.66 -14.18 -7.63
CA LYS A 449 17.29 -15.30 -6.76
C LYS A 449 15.97 -15.00 -6.04
N LEU A 450 14.85 -15.35 -6.65
CA LEU A 450 13.54 -15.39 -5.99
C LEU A 450 13.28 -16.77 -5.37
N GLU A 451 12.42 -16.84 -4.34
CA GLU A 451 11.99 -18.12 -3.77
C GLU A 451 11.06 -18.86 -4.75
N ALA A 452 10.96 -20.18 -4.62
CA ALA A 452 10.49 -21.07 -5.69
C ALA A 452 9.00 -20.89 -6.08
N ASP A 453 8.20 -20.15 -5.31
CA ASP A 453 6.77 -19.96 -5.55
C ASP A 453 6.45 -18.67 -6.37
N ASP A 454 7.31 -17.65 -6.33
CA ASP A 454 7.07 -16.34 -6.96
C ASP A 454 7.24 -16.33 -8.50
N SER A 455 7.64 -17.45 -9.10
CA SER A 455 8.16 -17.50 -10.47
C SER A 455 7.29 -18.21 -11.50
N LYS A 456 6.21 -18.90 -11.09
CA LYS A 456 5.43 -19.73 -12.03
C LYS A 456 4.40 -18.95 -12.85
N ASP A 457 3.80 -17.90 -12.29
CA ASP A 457 2.70 -17.16 -12.93
C ASP A 457 3.08 -15.72 -13.39
N GLY A 458 4.36 -15.34 -13.25
CA GLY A 458 4.86 -13.98 -13.51
C GLY A 458 4.48 -12.96 -12.43
N LEU A 459 5.15 -11.81 -12.44
CA LEU A 459 4.95 -10.72 -11.46
C LEU A 459 4.00 -9.66 -12.02
N SER A 460 2.97 -9.29 -11.25
CA SER A 460 2.11 -8.13 -11.51
C SER A 460 2.80 -6.83 -11.08
N TRP A 461 2.31 -5.68 -11.59
CA TRP A 461 2.76 -4.37 -11.09
C TRP A 461 2.61 -4.23 -9.58
N LYS A 462 1.55 -4.78 -8.97
CA LYS A 462 1.36 -4.73 -7.51
C LYS A 462 2.43 -5.51 -6.76
N GLU A 463 2.92 -6.61 -7.31
CA GLU A 463 4.03 -7.39 -6.73
C GLU A 463 5.37 -6.69 -6.96
N VAL A 464 5.59 -6.09 -8.13
CA VAL A 464 6.75 -5.22 -8.37
C VAL A 464 6.75 -3.98 -7.44
N ALA A 465 5.57 -3.44 -7.13
CA ALA A 465 5.38 -2.30 -6.23
C ALA A 465 5.32 -2.69 -4.74
N LYS A 466 5.13 -3.97 -4.40
CA LYS A 466 5.11 -4.49 -3.03
C LYS A 466 6.36 -5.32 -2.77
N HIS A 467 7.39 -4.69 -2.22
CA HIS A 467 8.38 -5.38 -1.40
C HIS A 467 8.45 -4.71 -0.01
N SER A 468 7.83 -5.35 0.99
CA SER A 468 7.63 -4.86 2.36
C SER A 468 8.82 -5.12 3.30
N GLU A 469 9.96 -4.45 3.04
CA GLU A 469 11.14 -4.42 3.93
C GLU A 469 11.38 -3.01 4.53
N GLU A 470 10.65 -2.01 4.03
CA GLU A 470 10.92 -0.60 4.26
C GLU A 470 10.31 -0.08 5.57
N ASP A 471 9.15 -0.58 5.98
CA ASP A 471 8.47 -0.15 7.20
C ASP A 471 9.22 -0.59 8.48
N THR A 472 9.79 -1.79 8.47
CA THR A 472 10.64 -2.31 9.55
C THR A 472 11.95 -1.52 9.67
N LYS A 473 12.51 -1.04 8.55
CA LYS A 473 13.69 -0.14 8.52
C LYS A 473 13.33 1.26 9.03
N ARG A 474 12.20 1.82 8.59
CA ARG A 474 11.70 3.13 9.05
C ARG A 474 11.44 3.16 10.55
N LEU A 475 10.77 2.14 11.10
CA LEU A 475 10.54 2.01 12.54
C LEU A 475 11.86 1.89 13.31
N TYR A 476 12.83 1.12 12.80
CA TYR A 476 14.14 1.01 13.43
C TYR A 476 14.88 2.36 13.48
N CYS A 477 14.93 3.09 12.37
CA CYS A 477 15.53 4.43 12.32
C CYS A 477 14.79 5.43 13.23
N LEU A 478 13.47 5.32 13.31
CA LEU A 478 12.64 6.15 14.18
C LEU A 478 12.97 5.92 15.67
N LEU A 479 13.08 4.66 16.11
CA LEU A 479 13.45 4.31 17.49
C LEU A 479 14.88 4.74 17.82
N GLN A 480 15.81 4.67 16.87
CA GLN A 480 17.14 5.25 17.03
C GLN A 480 17.06 6.77 17.26
N SER A 481 16.21 7.46 16.51
CA SER A 481 16.00 8.91 16.67
C SER A 481 15.41 9.26 18.05
N TYR A 482 14.56 8.41 18.63
CA TYR A 482 13.99 8.59 19.96
C TYR A 482 15.01 8.42 21.08
N ILE A 483 15.97 7.51 20.90
CA ILE A 483 17.07 7.35 21.86
C ILE A 483 18.04 8.53 21.80
N GLN A 484 18.27 9.07 20.60
CA GLN A 484 19.10 10.25 20.41
C GLN A 484 18.43 11.53 20.95
N ASP A 485 17.12 11.65 20.75
CA ASP A 485 16.31 12.77 21.22
C ASP A 485 15.01 12.26 21.86
N PRO A 486 15.02 11.97 23.18
CA PRO A 486 13.87 11.45 23.89
C PRO A 486 12.65 12.38 23.88
N SER A 487 12.82 13.66 23.55
CA SER A 487 11.69 14.60 23.44
C SER A 487 10.74 14.22 22.30
N ARG A 488 11.25 13.58 21.24
CA ARG A 488 10.46 13.13 20.07
C ARG A 488 9.49 12.02 20.44
N ALA A 489 9.92 11.09 21.29
CA ALA A 489 9.07 9.99 21.76
C ALA A 489 7.88 10.50 22.59
N LYS A 490 8.01 11.66 23.25
CA LYS A 490 6.94 12.27 24.07
C LYS A 490 5.78 12.81 23.22
N ALA A 491 5.97 13.02 21.92
CA ALA A 491 4.91 13.45 21.02
C ALA A 491 3.91 12.33 20.69
N VAL A 492 4.32 11.07 20.87
CA VAL A 492 3.49 9.90 20.55
C VAL A 492 2.39 9.74 21.59
N LYS A 493 1.13 9.76 21.11
CA LYS A 493 -0.08 9.60 21.93
C LYS A 493 -0.94 8.41 21.52
N GLU A 494 -0.85 8.00 20.26
CA GLU A 494 -1.65 6.93 19.67
C GLU A 494 -0.69 5.90 19.06
N VAL A 495 -0.91 4.62 19.32
CA VAL A 495 -0.13 3.51 18.75
C VAL A 495 -1.09 2.47 18.19
N VAL A 496 -0.81 1.97 16.99
CA VAL A 496 -1.53 0.87 16.34
C VAL A 496 -0.55 -0.28 16.14
N ILE A 497 -0.95 -1.48 16.57
CA ILE A 497 -0.19 -2.71 16.40
C ILE A 497 -1.05 -3.70 15.64
N ASP A 498 -0.60 -4.05 14.44
CA ASP A 498 -1.18 -5.13 13.64
C ASP A 498 -0.11 -6.19 13.37
N ALA A 499 -0.21 -7.30 14.11
CA ALA A 499 0.72 -8.42 14.03
C ALA A 499 0.24 -9.52 13.07
N THR A 500 -0.92 -9.36 12.43
CA THR A 500 -1.48 -10.38 11.51
C THR A 500 -0.57 -10.75 10.34
N PRO A 501 0.22 -9.82 9.74
CA PRO A 501 1.14 -10.19 8.67
C PRO A 501 2.22 -11.20 9.07
N TRP A 502 2.42 -11.42 10.36
CA TRP A 502 3.52 -12.23 10.89
C TRP A 502 3.15 -13.71 11.12
N ILE A 503 1.87 -14.07 11.06
CA ILE A 503 1.37 -15.44 11.32
C ILE A 503 1.98 -16.44 10.33
N TYR A 504 1.96 -16.09 9.04
CA TYR A 504 2.39 -16.96 7.95
C TYR A 504 3.92 -17.09 7.84
N ALA A 505 4.68 -16.29 8.58
CA ALA A 505 6.14 -16.36 8.61
C ALA A 505 6.69 -17.35 9.67
N SER A 506 5.85 -17.84 10.60
CA SER A 506 6.34 -18.43 11.86
C SER A 506 6.31 -19.96 12.00
N THR A 507 6.05 -20.74 10.93
CA THR A 507 5.86 -22.21 11.02
C THR A 507 7.13 -23.03 11.35
N SER A 508 8.23 -22.40 11.77
CA SER A 508 9.48 -23.10 12.09
C SER A 508 9.63 -23.25 13.61
N LYS A 509 9.57 -24.50 14.11
CA LYS A 509 9.95 -24.84 15.50
C LYS A 509 11.26 -24.15 15.87
N ILE A 510 11.29 -23.52 17.04
CA ILE A 510 12.50 -22.97 17.68
C ILE A 510 13.52 -24.11 17.81
N PRO A 511 14.67 -24.07 17.12
CA PRO A 511 15.79 -24.95 17.47
C PRO A 511 16.30 -24.53 18.85
N ASP A 512 16.60 -25.47 19.73
CA ASP A 512 17.39 -25.21 20.93
C ASP A 512 18.74 -24.63 20.49
N TYR A 513 18.94 -23.33 20.70
CA TYR A 513 20.19 -22.65 20.38
C TYR A 513 21.13 -22.75 21.57
N ASP A 514 22.01 -23.75 21.55
CA ASP A 514 23.10 -23.87 22.52
C ASP A 514 24.09 -22.68 22.39
N GLU A 515 24.28 -22.02 23.53
CA GLU A 515 25.37 -21.12 23.95
C GLU A 515 25.89 -20.05 22.97
N LEU A 516 25.35 -18.83 23.09
CA LEU A 516 26.05 -17.60 22.73
C LEU A 516 26.52 -16.87 24.00
N PRO A 517 27.77 -16.34 24.05
CA PRO A 517 28.29 -15.70 25.24
C PRO A 517 27.52 -14.42 25.56
N THR A 518 26.98 -14.34 26.78
CA THR A 518 26.13 -13.24 27.30
C THR A 518 26.89 -11.94 27.60
N SER A 519 28.20 -11.91 27.47
CA SER A 519 29.03 -10.75 27.80
C SER A 519 30.24 -10.60 26.89
N MET A 520 30.09 -9.87 25.78
CA MET A 520 31.24 -9.10 25.29
C MET A 520 31.26 -7.79 26.08
N GLY A 521 32.31 -7.56 26.84
CA GLY A 521 32.50 -6.32 27.60
C GLY A 521 32.54 -5.12 26.64
N TYR A 522 31.60 -4.20 26.82
CA TYR A 522 31.53 -2.94 26.06
C TYR A 522 31.93 -1.78 26.96
N GLU A 523 33.24 -1.64 27.17
CA GLU A 523 33.85 -0.40 27.63
C GLU A 523 34.91 -0.04 26.58
N GLU A 524 34.88 1.19 26.07
CA GLU A 524 35.78 1.75 25.05
C GLU A 524 35.39 1.51 23.57
N LEU A 525 34.42 2.29 23.08
CA LEU A 525 34.35 2.93 21.75
C LEU A 525 33.14 3.89 21.77
N ALA A 526 33.18 5.00 21.02
CA ALA A 526 32.01 5.87 20.90
C ALA A 526 30.84 5.06 20.30
N ASP A 527 29.85 4.73 21.12
CA ASP A 527 28.92 3.63 20.82
C ASP A 527 28.12 3.88 19.53
N PRO A 528 28.21 2.95 18.56
CA PRO A 528 27.29 2.90 17.43
C PRO A 528 25.82 2.86 17.87
N PRO A 529 24.87 3.41 17.09
CA PRO A 529 23.43 3.47 17.44
C PRO A 529 22.81 2.14 17.91
N GLU A 530 23.29 1.01 17.40
CA GLU A 530 22.87 -0.35 17.75
C GLU A 530 23.29 -0.78 19.16
N VAL A 531 24.48 -0.38 19.62
CA VAL A 531 24.95 -0.65 20.99
C VAL A 531 24.14 0.16 22.00
N LYS A 532 23.69 1.37 21.61
CA LYS A 532 22.81 2.21 22.43
C LYS A 532 21.42 1.60 22.61
N LEU A 533 20.81 1.05 21.54
CA LEU A 533 19.52 0.34 21.61
C LEU A 533 19.60 -0.89 22.52
N ARG A 534 20.63 -1.72 22.36
CA ARG A 534 20.85 -2.91 23.19
C ARG A 534 21.11 -2.56 24.65
N ARG A 535 21.94 -1.54 24.90
CA ARG A 535 22.19 -1.03 26.25
C ARG A 535 20.90 -0.52 26.87
N TYR A 536 20.11 0.27 26.14
CA TYR A 536 18.82 0.76 26.61
C TYR A 536 17.87 -0.39 26.94
N ALA A 537 17.73 -1.40 26.07
CA ALA A 537 16.92 -2.59 26.33
C ALA A 537 17.32 -3.32 27.63
N ARG A 538 18.63 -3.49 27.88
CA ARG A 538 19.13 -4.06 29.15
C ARG A 538 18.84 -3.18 30.38
N HIS A 539 18.84 -1.86 30.21
CA HIS A 539 18.53 -0.92 31.30
C HIS A 539 17.04 -0.86 31.68
N LEU A 540 16.14 -1.37 30.83
CA LEU A 540 14.70 -1.42 31.12
C LEU A 540 14.36 -2.35 32.30
N GLY A 541 15.28 -3.24 32.70
CA GLY A 541 15.06 -4.13 33.84
C GLY A 541 13.92 -5.13 33.60
N LEU A 542 13.85 -5.69 32.39
CA LEU A 542 12.78 -6.58 31.93
C LEU A 542 12.74 -7.95 32.67
N GLY A 543 13.75 -8.24 33.49
CA GLY A 543 14.07 -9.58 34.01
C GLY A 543 15.09 -10.30 33.11
N ASP A 544 15.93 -11.17 33.68
CA ASP A 544 17.10 -11.73 32.96
C ASP A 544 16.68 -12.46 31.67
N ALA A 545 15.62 -13.27 31.71
CA ALA A 545 15.16 -14.03 30.54
C ALA A 545 14.63 -13.14 29.39
N THR A 546 13.74 -12.20 29.70
CA THR A 546 13.13 -11.27 28.73
C THR A 546 14.17 -10.29 28.16
N ALA A 547 15.05 -9.76 29.03
CA ALA A 547 16.14 -8.89 28.63
C ALA A 547 17.14 -9.62 27.74
N ASP A 548 17.48 -10.86 28.07
CA ASP A 548 18.34 -11.71 27.24
C ASP A 548 17.68 -12.04 25.90
N GLN A 549 16.37 -12.28 25.85
CA GLN A 549 15.66 -12.55 24.59
C GLN A 549 15.64 -11.32 23.68
N VAL A 550 15.31 -10.14 24.22
CA VAL A 550 15.34 -8.87 23.46
C VAL A 550 16.78 -8.54 23.02
N ASP A 551 17.77 -8.70 23.90
CA ASP A 551 19.17 -8.48 23.54
C ASP A 551 19.67 -9.48 22.49
N LYS A 552 19.27 -10.76 22.57
CA LYS A 552 19.58 -11.79 21.57
C LYS A 552 19.01 -11.41 20.20
N ILE A 553 17.72 -11.04 20.13
CA ILE A 553 17.05 -10.58 18.90
C ILE A 553 17.80 -9.38 18.29
N LEU A 554 18.13 -8.37 19.11
CA LEU A 554 18.85 -7.19 18.67
C LEU A 554 20.31 -7.50 18.25
N SER A 555 20.97 -8.47 18.90
CA SER A 555 22.35 -8.88 18.61
C SER A 555 22.48 -9.65 17.30
N TRP A 556 21.43 -10.37 16.88
CA TRP A 556 21.41 -11.10 15.61
C TRP A 556 21.44 -10.14 14.42
N LYS A 557 20.66 -9.05 14.49
CA LYS A 557 20.70 -7.96 13.50
C LYS A 557 22.08 -7.31 13.35
N CYS A 558 22.94 -7.34 14.38
CA CYS A 558 24.32 -6.83 14.28
C CYS A 558 25.25 -7.71 13.41
N ARG A 559 24.89 -8.96 13.09
CA ARG A 559 25.77 -9.90 12.37
C ARG A 559 25.45 -10.09 10.89
N GLU A 560 24.27 -9.71 10.42
CA GLU A 560 23.86 -9.83 9.01
C GLU A 560 23.68 -8.46 8.33
N TYR A 561 24.74 -7.92 7.73
CA TYR A 561 24.64 -6.87 6.71
C TYR A 561 24.37 -7.48 5.31
N GLY A 562 23.37 -8.37 5.23
CA GLY A 562 22.92 -9.03 4.00
C GLY A 562 21.63 -9.81 4.25
N PHE A 563 20.50 -9.25 3.82
CA PHE A 563 19.17 -9.66 4.24
C PHE A 563 18.79 -11.09 3.85
N LYS A 564 18.65 -11.95 4.86
CA LYS A 564 17.58 -12.97 4.91
C LYS A 564 16.95 -12.90 6.30
N LEU A 565 15.91 -12.09 6.44
CA LEU A 565 15.04 -12.19 7.60
C LEU A 565 14.31 -13.53 7.53
N GLN A 566 14.92 -14.59 8.07
CA GLN A 566 14.20 -15.85 8.25
C GLN A 566 13.02 -15.66 9.23
N LYS A 567 12.97 -14.55 10.01
CA LYS A 567 11.99 -14.30 11.07
C LYS A 567 11.71 -12.80 11.34
N GLU A 568 11.04 -12.11 10.42
CA GLU A 568 10.61 -10.69 10.58
C GLU A 568 9.74 -10.43 11.82
N SER A 569 8.99 -11.44 12.24
CA SER A 569 8.17 -11.44 13.44
C SER A 569 8.98 -11.21 14.72
N GLU A 570 10.12 -11.89 14.88
CA GLU A 570 10.96 -11.83 16.09
C GLU A 570 11.55 -10.43 16.31
N PHE A 571 12.01 -9.77 15.23
CA PHE A 571 12.54 -8.42 15.32
C PHE A 571 11.45 -7.40 15.67
N SER A 572 10.27 -7.51 15.06
CA SER A 572 9.14 -6.62 15.31
C SER A 572 8.66 -6.67 16.76
N ILE A 573 8.70 -7.85 17.39
CA ILE A 573 8.40 -8.05 18.82
C ILE A 573 9.33 -7.23 19.72
N ALA A 574 10.65 -7.23 19.45
CA ALA A 574 11.60 -6.40 20.20
C ALA A 574 11.37 -4.89 19.98
N MET A 575 10.98 -4.48 18.78
CA MET A 575 10.70 -3.07 18.46
C MET A 575 9.47 -2.54 19.19
N ILE A 576 8.41 -3.35 19.35
CA ILE A 576 7.21 -2.96 20.12
C ILE A 576 7.55 -2.68 21.59
N ILE A 577 8.37 -3.53 22.23
CA ILE A 577 8.81 -3.32 23.62
C ILE A 577 9.53 -1.97 23.76
N LEU A 578 10.45 -1.68 22.83
CA LEU A 578 11.19 -0.42 22.83
C LEU A 578 10.29 0.79 22.56
N LEU A 579 9.31 0.66 21.67
CA LEU A 579 8.33 1.72 21.40
C LEU A 579 7.54 2.06 22.66
N PHE A 580 6.98 1.05 23.34
CA PHE A 580 6.24 1.22 24.58
C PHE A 580 7.09 1.79 25.72
N SER A 581 8.36 1.40 25.80
CA SER A 581 9.24 1.89 26.86
C SER A 581 9.69 3.34 26.63
N LEU A 582 9.88 3.76 25.37
CA LEU A 582 10.32 5.11 25.01
C LEU A 582 9.17 6.13 25.02
N CYS A 583 7.96 5.71 24.66
CA CYS A 583 6.82 6.61 24.47
C CYS A 583 5.93 6.70 25.72
N GLU A 584 6.30 7.58 26.66
CA GLU A 584 5.61 7.71 27.96
C GLU A 584 4.20 8.34 27.91
N ASN A 585 3.78 8.88 26.77
CA ASN A 585 2.53 9.66 26.61
C ASN A 585 1.44 8.93 25.81
N ILE A 586 1.62 7.63 25.55
CA ILE A 586 0.60 6.82 24.88
C ILE A 586 -0.69 6.85 25.72
N SER A 587 -1.75 7.42 25.13
CA SER A 587 -3.10 7.50 25.71
C SER A 587 -4.10 6.61 24.99
N THR A 588 -3.81 6.21 23.75
CA THR A 588 -4.68 5.36 22.93
C THR A 588 -3.86 4.23 22.29
N LEU A 589 -4.36 3.00 22.38
CA LEU A 589 -3.70 1.81 21.85
C LEU A 589 -4.70 0.96 21.05
N TYR A 590 -4.35 0.65 19.81
CA TYR A 590 -5.08 -0.27 18.94
C TYR A 590 -4.27 -1.54 18.77
N ILE A 591 -4.89 -2.71 18.97
CA ILE A 591 -4.20 -4.00 18.90
C ILE A 591 -5.04 -4.98 18.05
N ALA A 592 -4.43 -5.51 16.99
CA ALA A 592 -4.96 -6.66 16.25
C ALA A 592 -4.50 -7.99 16.88
N GLU A 593 -5.02 -9.11 16.38
CA GLU A 593 -4.68 -10.42 16.92
C GLU A 593 -3.19 -10.85 16.69
N TYR A 594 -2.79 -11.94 17.38
CA TYR A 594 -1.47 -12.59 17.28
C TYR A 594 -0.25 -11.80 17.79
N LEU A 595 -0.41 -10.97 18.81
CA LEU A 595 0.74 -10.44 19.55
C LEU A 595 1.47 -11.58 20.30
N GLN A 596 2.79 -11.69 20.13
CA GLN A 596 3.59 -12.81 20.67
C GLN A 596 4.45 -12.40 21.88
N GLN A 597 4.92 -13.41 22.63
CA GLN A 597 5.96 -13.22 23.64
C GLN A 597 7.28 -12.71 23.00
N PRO A 598 8.07 -11.87 23.67
CA PRO A 598 7.90 -11.34 25.04
C PRO A 598 7.01 -10.09 25.21
N VAL A 599 6.32 -9.59 24.16
CA VAL A 599 5.51 -8.36 24.32
C VAL A 599 4.37 -8.55 25.32
N LEU A 600 3.69 -9.71 25.28
CA LEU A 600 2.63 -10.06 26.22
C LEU A 600 3.14 -10.02 27.67
N GLU A 601 4.27 -10.67 27.98
CA GLU A 601 4.90 -10.62 29.29
C GLU A 601 5.26 -9.18 29.72
N TYR A 602 5.77 -8.37 28.79
CA TYR A 602 6.14 -6.98 29.07
C TYR A 602 4.92 -6.13 29.46
N MET A 603 3.82 -6.24 28.72
CA MET A 603 2.55 -5.55 29.04
C MET A 603 1.96 -6.06 30.35
N LEU A 604 1.99 -7.37 30.59
CA LEU A 604 1.50 -7.96 31.83
C LEU A 604 2.27 -7.43 33.06
N LYS A 605 3.60 -7.42 33.01
CA LYS A 605 4.44 -6.83 34.07
C LYS A 605 4.13 -5.34 34.28
N ALA A 606 3.77 -4.61 33.22
CA ALA A 606 3.40 -3.19 33.31
C ALA A 606 2.07 -3.01 34.05
N ASN A 607 1.09 -3.85 33.73
CA ASN A 607 -0.24 -3.84 34.32
C ASN A 607 -0.21 -4.16 35.83
N TYR A 608 0.63 -5.11 36.24
CA TYR A 608 0.80 -5.49 37.65
C TYR A 608 1.89 -4.66 38.37
N ALA A 609 2.38 -3.58 37.77
CA ALA A 609 3.41 -2.70 38.33
C ALA A 609 4.67 -3.43 38.82
N GLN A 610 5.07 -4.50 38.12
CA GLN A 610 6.22 -5.35 38.47
C GLN A 610 7.55 -4.82 37.92
N MET A 611 7.54 -3.60 37.37
CA MET A 611 8.72 -2.93 36.82
C MET A 611 9.01 -1.64 37.56
N LYS A 612 10.29 -1.25 37.58
CA LYS A 612 10.74 0.01 38.19
C LYS A 612 10.09 1.24 37.55
N SER A 613 9.83 1.18 36.25
CA SER A 613 9.18 2.24 35.48
C SER A 613 8.24 1.57 34.47
N PRO A 614 7.03 1.18 34.90
CA PRO A 614 6.12 0.45 34.04
C PRO A 614 5.64 1.37 32.90
N PRO A 615 5.63 0.90 31.64
CA PRO A 615 5.09 1.64 30.51
C PRO A 615 3.55 1.72 30.58
N LEU A 616 2.95 2.44 29.64
CA LEU A 616 1.49 2.49 29.42
C LEU A 616 0.64 3.01 30.61
N GLN A 617 1.24 3.61 31.64
CA GLN A 617 0.48 4.09 32.82
C GLN A 617 -0.47 5.25 32.53
N LYS A 618 -0.33 5.90 31.35
CA LYS A 618 -1.22 6.97 30.86
C LYS A 618 -2.22 6.48 29.82
N LEU A 619 -2.25 5.17 29.54
CA LEU A 619 -3.14 4.58 28.55
C LEU A 619 -4.60 4.67 29.03
N LYS A 620 -5.43 5.36 28.25
CA LYS A 620 -6.84 5.62 28.55
C LYS A 620 -7.78 4.77 27.71
N HIS A 621 -7.45 4.59 26.44
CA HIS A 621 -8.35 3.97 25.47
C HIS A 621 -7.64 2.80 24.81
N VAL A 622 -8.24 1.62 24.89
CA VAL A 622 -7.77 0.43 24.17
C VAL A 622 -8.84 -0.05 23.22
N ARG A 623 -8.43 -0.36 21.98
CA ARG A 623 -9.31 -0.94 20.98
C ARG A 623 -8.72 -2.22 20.41
N PHE A 624 -9.47 -3.30 20.48
CA PHE A 624 -9.16 -4.56 19.80
C PHE A 624 -9.92 -4.63 18.49
N PHE A 625 -9.28 -5.12 17.43
CA PHE A 625 -9.84 -5.15 16.07
C PHE A 625 -9.27 -6.32 15.26
N ALA A 626 -9.95 -6.72 14.18
CA ALA A 626 -9.46 -7.72 13.24
C ALA A 626 -8.31 -7.15 12.39
N GLY A 627 -7.18 -7.83 12.29
CA GLY A 627 -6.01 -7.31 11.57
C GLY A 627 -6.19 -7.26 10.04
N ALA A 628 -5.30 -6.52 9.38
CA ALA A 628 -5.41 -6.13 7.96
C ALA A 628 -5.34 -7.29 6.96
N GLN A 629 -4.90 -8.48 7.38
CA GLN A 629 -4.91 -9.68 6.53
C GLN A 629 -6.16 -10.53 6.69
N MET A 630 -7.06 -10.19 7.61
CA MET A 630 -8.30 -10.92 7.79
C MET A 630 -9.37 -10.49 6.80
N ASP A 631 -10.18 -11.46 6.40
CA ASP A 631 -11.33 -11.23 5.55
C ASP A 631 -12.39 -10.48 6.36
N GLU A 632 -12.65 -9.23 5.97
CA GLU A 632 -13.59 -8.33 6.63
C GLU A 632 -15.04 -8.81 6.65
N ARG A 633 -15.36 -9.92 5.95
CA ARG A 633 -16.66 -10.58 5.98
C ARG A 633 -16.83 -11.50 7.18
N PHE A 634 -15.74 -11.96 7.78
CA PHE A 634 -15.75 -12.96 8.85
C PHE A 634 -15.26 -12.36 10.17
N TYR A 635 -15.71 -12.95 11.28
CA TYR A 635 -15.11 -12.66 12.57
C TYR A 635 -13.66 -13.15 12.63
N SER A 636 -12.77 -12.35 13.23
CA SER A 636 -11.42 -12.81 13.55
C SER A 636 -11.33 -13.39 14.96
N ALA A 637 -10.75 -14.58 15.06
CA ALA A 637 -10.53 -15.29 16.31
C ALA A 637 -9.55 -14.52 17.21
N PHE A 638 -9.98 -14.16 18.43
CA PHE A 638 -9.20 -13.32 19.34
C PHE A 638 -9.15 -13.89 20.77
N ASN A 639 -7.96 -13.87 21.40
CA ASN A 639 -7.76 -14.28 22.80
C ASN A 639 -8.21 -13.17 23.77
N ILE A 640 -9.51 -12.90 23.81
CA ILE A 640 -10.09 -11.73 24.50
C ILE A 640 -9.64 -11.60 25.96
N LEU A 641 -9.80 -12.66 26.75
CA LEU A 641 -9.48 -12.62 28.18
C LEU A 641 -7.99 -12.46 28.46
N GLU A 642 -7.12 -13.07 27.65
CA GLU A 642 -5.67 -12.90 27.77
C GLU A 642 -5.28 -11.43 27.58
N PHE A 643 -5.78 -10.78 26.52
CA PHE A 643 -5.46 -9.38 26.23
C PHE A 643 -6.08 -8.41 27.23
N MET A 644 -7.28 -8.70 27.74
CA MET A 644 -7.87 -7.95 28.86
C MET A 644 -6.97 -8.00 30.11
N GLN A 645 -6.31 -9.14 30.35
CA GLN A 645 -5.42 -9.32 31.50
C GLN A 645 -4.18 -8.43 31.41
N LEU A 646 -3.76 -8.07 30.19
CA LEU A 646 -2.62 -7.19 29.93
C LEU A 646 -2.88 -5.72 30.28
N ILE A 647 -4.14 -5.31 30.46
CA ILE A 647 -4.49 -3.88 30.57
C ILE A 647 -5.41 -3.52 31.73
N HIS A 648 -6.19 -4.46 32.28
CA HIS A 648 -7.34 -4.11 33.13
C HIS A 648 -6.99 -3.30 34.40
N ARG A 649 -5.79 -3.46 34.98
CA ARG A 649 -5.34 -2.77 36.20
C ARG A 649 -4.68 -1.42 35.93
N LEU A 650 -4.46 -1.06 34.66
CA LEU A 650 -3.78 0.19 34.31
C LEU A 650 -4.54 1.38 34.93
N PRO A 651 -3.83 2.29 35.61
CA PRO A 651 -4.46 3.28 36.49
C PRO A 651 -5.28 4.32 35.73
N ALA A 652 -4.92 4.59 34.47
CA ALA A 652 -5.58 5.58 33.61
C ALA A 652 -6.60 4.98 32.64
N LEU A 653 -6.81 3.67 32.64
CA LEU A 653 -7.69 3.01 31.66
C LEU A 653 -9.14 3.48 31.86
N GLU A 654 -9.71 4.09 30.84
CA GLU A 654 -11.06 4.66 30.84
C GLU A 654 -12.02 3.86 29.94
N SER A 655 -11.56 3.34 28.81
CA SER A 655 -12.42 2.60 27.88
C SER A 655 -11.73 1.46 27.15
N VAL A 656 -12.48 0.39 26.94
CA VAL A 656 -12.12 -0.73 26.05
C VAL A 656 -13.18 -0.88 24.97
N ALA A 657 -12.77 -1.00 23.72
CA ALA A 657 -13.64 -1.24 22.58
C ALA A 657 -13.20 -2.47 21.78
N MET A 658 -14.15 -3.19 21.21
CA MET A 658 -13.93 -4.38 20.38
C MET A 658 -14.84 -4.33 19.15
N ASP A 659 -14.30 -4.70 17.99
CA ASP A 659 -15.11 -4.83 16.78
C ASP A 659 -14.57 -5.88 15.81
N GLY A 660 -15.48 -6.69 15.25
CA GLY A 660 -15.17 -7.69 14.23
C GLY A 660 -14.51 -8.97 14.75
N LEU A 661 -14.64 -9.27 16.05
CA LEU A 661 -13.91 -10.35 16.71
C LEU A 661 -14.83 -11.51 17.11
N SER A 662 -14.32 -12.74 17.06
CA SER A 662 -14.92 -13.91 17.70
C SER A 662 -14.08 -14.40 18.86
N ASP A 663 -14.71 -14.94 19.91
CA ASP A 663 -13.99 -15.59 20.98
C ASP A 663 -13.45 -16.95 20.51
N TYR A 664 -12.12 -17.09 20.52
CA TYR A 664 -11.47 -18.39 20.39
C TYR A 664 -11.32 -18.99 21.78
N GLN A 665 -11.64 -20.28 21.96
CA GLN A 665 -11.70 -20.97 23.26
C GLN A 665 -10.54 -20.56 24.17
N ALA A 666 -10.83 -19.65 25.10
CA ALA A 666 -9.84 -19.17 26.03
C ALA A 666 -9.52 -20.31 26.99
N ASP A 667 -8.25 -20.71 27.04
CA ASP A 667 -7.70 -21.39 28.21
C ASP A 667 -8.13 -20.61 29.46
N ARG A 668 -8.45 -21.36 30.52
CA ARG A 668 -9.19 -20.93 31.73
C ARG A 668 -8.49 -19.79 32.48
N THR A 669 -8.62 -18.57 31.95
CA THR A 669 -8.03 -17.35 32.50
C THR A 669 -8.97 -16.79 33.54
N PHE A 670 -8.60 -16.90 34.81
CA PHE A 670 -9.42 -16.46 35.94
C PHE A 670 -9.31 -14.94 36.13
N PHE A 671 -10.45 -14.27 36.32
CA PHE A 671 -10.55 -12.87 36.70
C PHE A 671 -11.33 -12.71 37.99
N VAL A 672 -10.78 -11.92 38.92
CA VAL A 672 -11.54 -11.48 40.09
C VAL A 672 -12.40 -10.27 39.69
N PRO A 673 -13.71 -10.25 40.00
CA PRO A 673 -14.59 -9.13 39.68
C PRO A 673 -14.11 -7.83 40.35
N GLY A 674 -14.43 -6.68 39.75
CA GLY A 674 -14.17 -5.38 40.37
C GLY A 674 -12.70 -5.02 40.48
N THR A 675 -11.86 -5.47 39.55
CA THR A 675 -10.40 -5.25 39.57
C THR A 675 -9.97 -4.11 38.65
N GLY A 676 -10.71 -3.86 37.56
CA GLY A 676 -10.34 -2.93 36.51
C GLY A 676 -10.85 -1.50 36.67
N ASN A 677 -10.12 -0.54 36.09
CA ASN A 677 -10.47 0.89 36.20
C ASN A 677 -11.33 1.41 35.03
N MET A 678 -11.54 0.60 33.98
CA MET A 678 -12.32 1.01 32.80
C MET A 678 -13.76 1.35 33.17
N LYS A 679 -14.30 2.39 32.54
CA LYS A 679 -15.66 2.91 32.77
C LYS A 679 -16.59 2.66 31.59
N ARG A 680 -16.01 2.41 30.41
CA ARG A 680 -16.77 2.17 29.19
C ARG A 680 -16.29 0.89 28.53
N LEU A 681 -17.24 0.02 28.19
CA LEU A 681 -17.00 -1.20 27.44
C LEU A 681 -17.93 -1.22 26.22
N GLU A 682 -17.33 -1.22 25.03
CA GLU A 682 -18.04 -1.27 23.75
C GLU A 682 -17.65 -2.52 22.98
N ILE A 683 -18.63 -3.37 22.69
CA ILE A 683 -18.49 -4.60 21.91
C ILE A 683 -19.46 -4.47 20.75
N THR A 684 -18.94 -4.32 19.53
CA THR A 684 -19.74 -4.05 18.34
C THR A 684 -19.41 -5.07 17.27
N ARG A 685 -20.39 -5.71 16.65
CA ARG A 685 -20.16 -6.74 15.63
C ARG A 685 -19.10 -7.76 16.09
N CYS A 686 -19.34 -8.37 17.25
CA CYS A 686 -18.50 -9.47 17.73
C CYS A 686 -19.34 -10.71 18.00
N ASP A 687 -18.71 -11.87 17.92
CA ASP A 687 -19.26 -13.16 18.32
C ASP A 687 -18.55 -13.61 19.61
N ILE A 688 -19.13 -13.27 20.77
CA ILE A 688 -18.50 -13.55 22.07
C ILE A 688 -19.47 -14.39 22.91
N SER A 689 -19.03 -15.56 23.34
CA SER A 689 -19.82 -16.43 24.21
C SER A 689 -20.23 -15.74 25.52
N SER A 690 -21.44 -16.08 25.99
CA SER A 690 -22.06 -15.48 27.18
C SER A 690 -21.20 -15.57 28.45
N GLY A 691 -20.40 -16.64 28.59
CA GLY A 691 -19.48 -16.80 29.71
C GLY A 691 -18.33 -15.80 29.69
N ILE A 692 -17.79 -15.49 28.52
CA ILE A 692 -16.73 -14.48 28.37
C ILE A 692 -17.30 -13.07 28.57
N LEU A 693 -18.51 -12.79 28.07
CA LEU A 693 -19.20 -11.52 28.31
C LEU A 693 -19.43 -11.25 29.80
N ASP A 694 -19.90 -12.26 30.54
CA ASP A 694 -20.12 -12.19 31.99
C ASP A 694 -18.83 -11.77 32.73
N VAL A 695 -17.70 -12.41 32.38
CA VAL A 695 -16.38 -12.05 32.91
C VAL A 695 -16.02 -10.62 32.55
N MET A 696 -16.08 -10.24 31.26
CA MET A 696 -15.69 -8.90 30.80
C MET A 696 -16.47 -7.77 31.48
N ILE A 697 -17.79 -7.96 31.65
CA ILE A 697 -18.66 -6.98 32.31
C ILE A 697 -18.35 -6.93 33.81
N SER A 698 -17.88 -8.01 34.44
CA SER A 698 -17.53 -8.03 35.87
C SER A 698 -16.15 -7.43 36.20
N ILE A 699 -15.25 -7.28 35.23
CA ILE A 699 -13.89 -6.73 35.43
C ILE A 699 -13.89 -5.32 36.05
N PRO A 700 -14.65 -4.31 35.54
CA PRO A 700 -14.65 -2.95 36.06
C PRO A 700 -15.02 -2.85 37.53
N LYS A 701 -14.46 -1.88 38.24
CA LYS A 701 -14.91 -1.47 39.58
C LYS A 701 -16.26 -0.76 39.55
N ALA A 702 -16.52 0.00 38.49
CA ALA A 702 -17.74 0.77 38.28
C ALA A 702 -17.90 1.05 36.78
N LEU A 703 -18.67 0.23 36.08
CA LEU A 703 -18.99 0.42 34.67
C LEU A 703 -20.05 1.51 34.52
N GLU A 704 -19.78 2.55 33.72
CA GLU A 704 -20.69 3.67 33.49
C GLU A 704 -21.42 3.54 32.14
N GLU A 705 -20.77 2.98 31.12
CA GLU A 705 -21.36 2.77 29.80
C GLU A 705 -21.06 1.37 29.28
N PHE A 706 -22.10 0.65 28.88
CA PHE A 706 -21.98 -0.67 28.25
C PHE A 706 -22.74 -0.70 26.93
N LYS A 707 -22.04 -1.08 25.87
CA LYS A 707 -22.62 -1.30 24.55
C LYS A 707 -22.25 -2.68 24.05
N LEU A 708 -23.26 -3.42 23.61
CA LEU A 708 -23.14 -4.77 23.08
C LEU A 708 -24.01 -4.88 21.82
N SER A 709 -23.39 -5.23 20.71
CA SER A 709 -24.06 -5.61 19.48
C SER A 709 -23.35 -6.86 18.93
N ILE A 710 -24.10 -7.95 18.81
CA ILE A 710 -23.62 -9.19 18.17
C ILE A 710 -24.05 -9.21 16.70
N GLY A 711 -23.51 -10.14 15.91
CA GLY A 711 -23.87 -10.30 14.50
C GLY A 711 -23.20 -9.29 13.55
N GLY A 712 -23.61 -9.27 12.28
CA GLY A 712 -23.12 -8.33 11.26
C GLY A 712 -21.88 -8.79 10.50
N LEU A 713 -21.31 -9.94 10.85
CA LEU A 713 -20.25 -10.66 10.12
C LEU A 713 -20.56 -12.17 10.13
N MET A 714 -19.88 -12.93 9.28
CA MET A 714 -20.03 -14.39 9.18
C MET A 714 -19.14 -15.12 10.19
N THR A 715 -19.68 -16.17 10.81
CA THR A 715 -18.89 -17.17 11.53
C THR A 715 -18.22 -18.13 10.53
N LEU A 716 -17.04 -18.63 10.85
CA LEU A 716 -16.28 -19.51 9.94
C LEU A 716 -16.91 -20.89 9.78
N ASP A 717 -17.66 -21.36 10.77
CA ASP A 717 -18.35 -22.66 10.79
C ASP A 717 -19.82 -22.56 10.35
N GLY A 718 -20.31 -21.35 10.07
CA GLY A 718 -21.71 -21.10 9.71
C GLY A 718 -22.69 -21.25 10.88
N ALA A 719 -22.19 -21.26 12.13
CA ALA A 719 -23.04 -21.23 13.31
C ALA A 719 -23.67 -19.84 13.53
N ASP A 720 -24.80 -19.80 14.22
CA ASP A 720 -25.43 -18.53 14.60
C ASP A 720 -24.74 -17.90 15.81
N THR A 721 -24.53 -16.59 15.75
CA THR A 721 -24.15 -15.82 16.93
C THR A 721 -25.36 -15.72 17.86
N SER A 722 -25.26 -16.23 19.08
CA SER A 722 -26.30 -16.08 20.08
C SER A 722 -25.71 -15.62 21.41
N SER A 723 -26.47 -14.82 22.15
CA SER A 723 -26.11 -14.45 23.52
C SER A 723 -27.26 -14.81 24.44
N GLU A 724 -26.94 -15.13 25.68
CA GLU A 724 -27.94 -15.48 26.69
C GLU A 724 -28.13 -14.27 27.62
N PRO A 725 -29.27 -13.54 27.55
CA PRO A 725 -29.50 -12.31 28.30
C PRO A 725 -29.27 -12.43 29.81
N PHE A 726 -29.49 -13.63 30.36
CA PHE A 726 -29.25 -13.96 31.76
C PHE A 726 -27.83 -13.60 32.23
N TYR A 727 -26.78 -13.98 31.47
CA TYR A 727 -25.40 -13.74 31.87
C TYR A 727 -25.06 -12.25 31.84
N ILE A 728 -25.58 -11.53 30.85
CA ILE A 728 -25.45 -10.08 30.78
C ILE A 728 -26.11 -9.43 32.00
N ALA A 729 -27.34 -9.84 32.34
CA ALA A 729 -28.09 -9.34 33.50
C ALA A 729 -27.34 -9.54 34.81
N ARG A 730 -26.83 -10.76 35.01
CA ARG A 730 -26.07 -11.17 36.18
C ARG A 730 -24.84 -10.30 36.39
N ALA A 731 -24.08 -10.03 35.33
CA ALA A 731 -22.89 -9.18 35.44
C ALA A 731 -23.23 -7.68 35.60
N LEU A 732 -24.27 -7.19 34.92
CA LEU A 732 -24.73 -5.80 35.07
C LEU A 732 -25.22 -5.49 36.48
N SER A 733 -25.67 -6.50 37.26
CA SER A 733 -26.11 -6.28 38.64
C SER A 733 -25.01 -5.73 39.55
N ALA A 734 -23.74 -5.99 39.23
CA ALA A 734 -22.60 -5.46 39.97
C ALA A 734 -22.41 -3.94 39.77
N HIS A 735 -23.08 -3.36 38.76
CA HIS A 735 -22.94 -1.96 38.31
C HIS A 735 -24.24 -1.15 38.45
N ARG A 736 -25.21 -1.62 39.25
CA ARG A 736 -26.49 -0.92 39.47
C ARG A 736 -26.32 0.56 39.82
N ASP A 737 -25.34 0.84 40.69
CA ASP A 737 -25.07 2.18 41.21
C ASP A 737 -24.13 3.02 40.32
N SER A 738 -23.59 2.48 39.23
CA SER A 738 -22.69 3.22 38.33
C SER A 738 -23.19 3.35 36.89
N LEU A 739 -24.00 2.42 36.40
CA LEU A 739 -24.39 2.35 35.00
C LEU A 739 -25.29 3.53 34.59
N ARG A 740 -24.92 4.22 33.50
CA ARG A 740 -25.59 5.42 32.97
C ARG A 740 -26.13 5.22 31.57
N VAL A 741 -25.41 4.46 30.75
CA VAL A 741 -25.75 4.14 29.36
C VAL A 741 -25.71 2.63 29.17
N LEU A 742 -26.80 2.07 28.67
CA LEU A 742 -26.92 0.66 28.32
C LEU A 742 -27.45 0.53 26.89
N ASP A 743 -26.69 -0.09 26.00
CA ASP A 743 -27.06 -0.35 24.61
C ASP A 743 -26.85 -1.83 24.29
N ILE A 744 -27.93 -2.60 24.13
CA ILE A 744 -27.90 -4.05 23.92
C ILE A 744 -28.72 -4.42 22.68
N ASP A 745 -28.02 -4.76 21.61
CA ASP A 745 -28.58 -5.28 20.35
C ASP A 745 -28.15 -6.74 20.17
N VAL A 746 -28.89 -7.65 20.84
CA VAL A 746 -28.59 -9.08 20.84
C VAL A 746 -29.81 -9.95 20.59
N ASP A 747 -29.58 -11.15 20.06
CA ASP A 747 -30.59 -12.20 19.95
C ASP A 747 -30.64 -13.05 21.23
N ILE A 748 -31.79 -13.67 21.50
CA ILE A 748 -31.91 -14.77 22.48
C ILE A 748 -31.38 -16.04 21.78
N GLY A 749 -30.84 -17.04 22.47
CA GLY A 749 -30.42 -18.33 21.87
C GLY A 749 -31.51 -19.41 21.96
N THR A 750 -31.55 -20.37 21.03
CA THR A 750 -32.34 -21.62 21.22
C THR A 750 -31.65 -22.50 22.25
N GLY A 751 -31.89 -22.24 23.52
CA GLY A 751 -31.08 -22.91 24.53
C GLY A 751 -31.41 -22.57 25.97
N ALA A 752 -32.70 -22.51 26.35
CA ALA A 752 -33.14 -22.44 27.74
C ALA A 752 -32.84 -23.71 28.57
N ASP A 753 -31.62 -24.24 28.47
CA ASP A 753 -31.04 -25.21 29.40
C ASP A 753 -29.66 -24.73 29.87
N ALA A 754 -29.60 -23.49 30.39
CA ALA A 754 -28.47 -22.87 31.08
C ALA A 754 -28.08 -23.57 32.42
N ARG A 755 -28.21 -24.90 32.48
CA ARG A 755 -27.90 -25.74 33.65
C ARG A 755 -26.59 -26.53 33.51
N GLY A 756 -25.88 -26.38 32.40
CA GLY A 756 -24.71 -27.20 32.09
C GLY A 756 -23.37 -26.67 32.59
N TRP A 757 -23.20 -25.35 32.70
CA TRP A 757 -21.93 -24.72 33.09
C TRP A 757 -22.10 -23.92 34.38
N ASP A 758 -21.63 -24.51 35.47
CA ASP A 758 -21.65 -23.96 36.82
C ASP A 758 -20.56 -22.89 36.97
N PHE A 759 -20.75 -21.71 36.38
CA PHE A 759 -19.84 -20.56 36.50
C PHE A 759 -19.75 -20.02 37.94
N ASP A 760 -20.69 -20.39 38.83
CA ASP A 760 -20.58 -20.09 40.26
C ASP A 760 -19.31 -20.73 40.85
N ARG A 761 -18.76 -21.81 40.24
CA ARG A 761 -17.46 -22.40 40.62
C ARG A 761 -16.27 -21.46 40.50
N ASN A 762 -16.32 -20.44 39.66
CA ASN A 762 -15.22 -19.46 39.58
C ASN A 762 -15.20 -18.48 40.76
N TYR A 763 -16.29 -18.42 41.56
CA TYR A 763 -16.53 -17.35 42.52
C TYR A 763 -16.97 -17.80 43.93
N GLU A 764 -17.31 -19.08 44.15
CA GLU A 764 -17.66 -19.56 45.49
C GLU A 764 -16.44 -19.66 46.42
N GLU A 765 -16.58 -19.09 47.61
CA GLU A 765 -15.52 -18.83 48.60
C GLU A 765 -14.90 -20.09 49.26
N GLU A 766 -15.38 -21.30 48.94
CA GLU A 766 -14.93 -22.53 49.60
C GLU A 766 -14.23 -23.49 48.60
N GLU A 767 -12.89 -23.38 48.58
CA GLU A 767 -11.91 -24.42 48.20
C GLU A 767 -11.49 -24.71 46.74
N ASP A 768 -11.83 -23.94 45.71
CA ASP A 768 -11.12 -24.13 44.41
C ASP A 768 -11.01 -22.83 43.59
N GLY A 769 -9.99 -22.02 43.88
CA GLY A 769 -9.61 -20.82 43.13
C GLY A 769 -8.96 -21.14 41.77
N GLY A 770 -9.55 -22.09 41.05
CA GLY A 770 -8.90 -22.89 40.01
C GLY A 770 -8.34 -24.18 40.60
N THR A 771 -8.30 -25.24 39.80
CA THR A 771 -7.63 -26.48 40.18
C THR A 771 -6.16 -26.22 40.52
N ASN A 772 -5.57 -26.99 41.45
CA ASN A 772 -4.16 -26.83 41.85
C ASN A 772 -3.18 -26.70 40.66
N TRP A 773 -3.47 -27.33 39.51
CA TRP A 773 -2.62 -27.23 38.31
C TRP A 773 -2.80 -25.93 37.53
N GLU A 774 -3.99 -25.30 37.53
CA GLU A 774 -4.23 -24.01 36.88
C GLU A 774 -3.61 -22.86 37.68
N ILE A 775 -3.73 -22.92 39.02
CA ILE A 775 -3.05 -21.99 39.92
C ILE A 775 -1.53 -22.17 39.76
N GLN A 776 -1.06 -23.42 39.70
CA GLN A 776 0.36 -23.72 39.48
C GLN A 776 0.85 -23.28 38.11
N ASP A 777 0.07 -23.44 37.03
CA ASP A 777 0.43 -23.01 35.68
C ASP A 777 0.50 -21.46 35.59
N GLN A 778 -0.41 -20.75 36.24
CA GLN A 778 -0.32 -19.29 36.38
C GLN A 778 0.90 -18.85 37.20
N LEU A 779 1.24 -19.61 38.25
CA LEU A 779 2.45 -19.39 39.07
C LEU A 779 3.73 -19.66 38.27
N ASP A 780 3.75 -20.73 37.48
CA ASP A 780 4.90 -21.22 36.72
C ASP A 780 5.19 -20.36 35.49
N GLN A 781 4.16 -19.86 34.78
CA GLN A 781 4.33 -19.04 33.58
C GLN A 781 4.72 -17.58 33.88
N TYR A 782 4.30 -17.02 35.03
CA TYR A 782 4.40 -15.57 35.27
C TYR A 782 4.96 -15.16 36.65
N GLY A 783 5.33 -16.12 37.50
CA GLY A 783 6.18 -15.89 38.68
C GLY A 783 5.50 -15.32 39.93
N ARG A 784 4.17 -15.09 39.95
CA ARG A 784 3.39 -14.72 41.15
C ARG A 784 1.92 -15.14 41.07
N ASP A 785 1.30 -15.33 42.24
CA ASP A 785 -0.14 -15.56 42.39
C ASP A 785 -0.93 -14.29 42.04
N ARG A 786 -1.31 -14.15 40.76
CA ARG A 786 -2.08 -13.01 40.25
C ARG A 786 -3.47 -12.93 40.87
N LEU A 787 -4.09 -14.08 41.11
CA LEU A 787 -5.41 -14.17 41.73
C LEU A 787 -5.41 -13.51 43.12
N SER A 788 -4.36 -13.74 43.91
CA SER A 788 -4.16 -13.05 45.19
C SER A 788 -4.01 -11.53 45.03
N LEU A 789 -3.20 -11.06 44.06
CA LEU A 789 -3.05 -9.62 43.80
C LEU A 789 -4.34 -8.95 43.30
N ASP A 790 -5.16 -9.67 42.56
CA ASP A 790 -6.46 -9.22 42.07
C ASP A 790 -7.48 -9.16 43.22
N LYS A 791 -7.49 -10.16 44.11
CA LYS A 791 -8.28 -10.16 45.35
C LYS A 791 -7.96 -8.96 46.26
N GLU A 792 -6.71 -8.50 46.31
CA GLU A 792 -6.32 -7.33 47.11
C GLU A 792 -6.97 -6.01 46.66
N ILE A 793 -7.27 -5.87 45.36
CA ILE A 793 -7.80 -4.62 44.78
C ILE A 793 -9.26 -4.71 44.35
N SER A 794 -9.83 -5.92 44.36
CA SER A 794 -11.22 -6.18 44.04
C SER A 794 -12.15 -5.39 44.95
N THR A 795 -13.22 -4.84 44.39
CA THR A 795 -14.28 -4.22 45.19
C THR A 795 -15.20 -5.26 45.84
N GLY A 796 -15.09 -6.55 45.49
CA GLY A 796 -15.91 -7.63 46.06
C GLY A 796 -17.40 -7.52 45.73
N HIS A 797 -17.76 -6.80 44.66
CA HIS A 797 -19.17 -6.66 44.26
C HIS A 797 -19.72 -8.02 43.82
N LYS A 798 -20.88 -8.37 44.37
CA LYS A 798 -21.54 -9.65 44.11
C LYS A 798 -22.42 -9.56 42.88
N MET A 799 -22.34 -10.59 42.04
CA MET A 799 -23.23 -10.79 40.91
C MET A 799 -24.49 -11.54 41.39
N ASP A 800 -25.66 -11.14 40.91
CA ASP A 800 -26.92 -11.76 41.30
C ASP A 800 -27.10 -13.08 40.54
N SER A 801 -27.32 -14.19 41.25
CA SER A 801 -27.61 -15.49 40.63
C SER A 801 -28.82 -15.46 39.69
N GLY A 802 -29.72 -14.47 39.83
CA GLY A 802 -30.69 -14.08 38.81
C GLY A 802 -31.63 -15.18 38.33
N LYS A 803 -31.78 -16.28 39.08
CA LYS A 803 -32.45 -17.53 38.63
C LYS A 803 -33.92 -17.32 38.19
N GLU A 804 -34.51 -16.18 38.50
CA GLU A 804 -35.86 -15.78 38.09
C GLU A 804 -35.93 -15.13 36.68
N TYR A 805 -34.80 -14.80 36.05
CA TYR A 805 -34.68 -13.98 34.83
C TYR A 805 -34.00 -14.71 33.65
N ILE A 806 -34.27 -16.01 33.49
CA ILE A 806 -33.52 -16.89 32.57
C ILE A 806 -33.59 -16.45 31.10
N ALA A 807 -34.66 -15.77 30.67
CA ALA A 807 -34.90 -15.40 29.27
C ALA A 807 -34.86 -13.88 29.00
N THR A 808 -34.54 -13.05 29.99
CA THR A 808 -34.51 -11.58 29.84
C THR A 808 -33.37 -10.98 30.66
N ILE A 809 -33.10 -9.69 30.47
CA ILE A 809 -32.12 -8.97 31.31
C ILE A 809 -32.64 -8.61 32.71
N GLY A 810 -33.86 -9.04 33.07
CA GLY A 810 -34.49 -8.74 34.35
C GLY A 810 -34.91 -7.27 34.51
N SER A 811 -35.25 -6.89 35.75
CA SER A 811 -35.70 -5.52 36.05
C SER A 811 -34.55 -4.51 36.13
N LEU A 812 -34.69 -3.41 35.38
CA LEU A 812 -33.78 -2.27 35.39
C LEU A 812 -34.22 -1.14 36.34
N HIS A 813 -35.30 -1.34 37.11
CA HIS A 813 -35.86 -0.30 37.97
C HIS A 813 -34.86 0.19 39.01
N ASP A 814 -34.06 -0.73 39.54
CA ASP A 814 -33.07 -0.49 40.59
C ASP A 814 -31.72 -0.02 40.04
N PHE A 815 -31.70 0.61 38.86
CA PHE A 815 -30.52 1.27 38.28
C PHE A 815 -30.71 2.80 38.35
N PRO A 816 -30.46 3.44 39.52
CA PRO A 816 -30.85 4.83 39.79
C PRO A 816 -30.14 5.88 38.91
N HIS A 817 -29.05 5.49 38.24
CA HIS A 817 -28.25 6.37 37.39
C HIS A 817 -28.42 6.10 35.89
N LEU A 818 -29.19 5.07 35.51
CA LEU A 818 -29.42 4.74 34.11
C LEU A 818 -30.29 5.83 33.47
N THR A 819 -29.71 6.51 32.47
CA THR A 819 -30.34 7.63 31.77
C THR A 819 -30.62 7.32 30.31
N HIS A 820 -29.84 6.42 29.70
CA HIS A 820 -29.96 6.04 28.30
C HIS A 820 -30.05 4.52 28.18
N LEU A 821 -31.14 4.03 27.58
CA LEU A 821 -31.37 2.62 27.32
C LEU A 821 -31.67 2.41 25.82
N SER A 822 -30.89 1.60 25.15
CA SER A 822 -31.19 1.05 23.84
C SER A 822 -31.21 -0.46 23.97
N ILE A 823 -32.30 -1.13 23.61
CA ILE A 823 -32.40 -2.57 23.83
C ILE A 823 -33.36 -3.26 22.86
N GLY A 824 -33.00 -4.46 22.42
CA GLY A 824 -33.88 -5.35 21.68
C GLY A 824 -35.10 -5.78 22.50
N ILE A 825 -36.26 -5.92 21.86
CA ILE A 825 -37.50 -6.31 22.54
C ILE A 825 -37.40 -7.67 23.24
N MET A 826 -36.76 -8.65 22.62
CA MET A 826 -36.74 -10.02 23.17
C MET A 826 -35.90 -10.10 24.45
N PRO A 827 -34.64 -9.59 24.51
CA PRO A 827 -33.91 -9.49 25.78
C PRO A 827 -34.66 -8.74 26.88
N LEU A 828 -35.62 -7.87 26.53
CA LEU A 828 -36.40 -7.08 27.47
C LEU A 828 -37.65 -7.81 28.01
N LEU A 829 -38.43 -8.45 27.14
CA LEU A 829 -39.76 -8.98 27.46
C LEU A 829 -39.89 -10.50 27.32
N GLY A 830 -38.95 -11.16 26.65
CA GLY A 830 -38.89 -12.62 26.48
C GLY A 830 -39.00 -13.10 25.04
N GLU A 831 -38.90 -14.42 24.87
CA GLU A 831 -38.87 -15.13 23.59
C GLU A 831 -40.25 -15.19 22.90
N TYR A 832 -40.26 -15.26 21.56
CA TYR A 832 -41.46 -15.37 20.72
C TYR A 832 -41.78 -16.82 20.33
N ASP A 833 -43.06 -17.15 20.12
CA ASP A 833 -43.51 -18.46 19.64
C ASP A 833 -43.12 -18.70 18.16
N GLY A 834 -42.64 -19.91 17.86
CA GLY A 834 -42.26 -20.28 16.49
C GLY A 834 -40.89 -19.75 16.03
N TRP A 835 -40.02 -19.41 16.97
CA TRP A 835 -38.65 -18.96 16.71
C TRP A 835 -37.66 -20.15 16.73
N GLN A 836 -36.81 -20.23 15.69
CA GLN A 836 -35.55 -21.00 15.70
C GLN A 836 -34.49 -20.12 15.04
N PRO A 837 -33.43 -19.70 15.72
CA PRO A 837 -32.39 -18.86 15.13
C PRO A 837 -31.78 -19.56 13.90
N PRO A 838 -31.47 -18.81 12.83
CA PRO A 838 -31.79 -17.39 12.65
C PRO A 838 -33.24 -17.17 12.16
N PHE A 839 -33.99 -18.22 11.78
CA PHE A 839 -35.27 -18.23 11.05
C PHE A 839 -36.57 -17.98 11.84
N ARG A 840 -37.41 -17.07 11.32
CA ARG A 840 -38.83 -17.02 11.72
C ARG A 840 -39.57 -18.13 10.97
N ILE A 841 -40.01 -19.16 11.70
CA ILE A 841 -40.71 -20.32 11.07
C ILE A 841 -42.21 -20.02 10.86
N LYS A 842 -42.69 -18.89 11.37
CA LYS A 842 -44.10 -18.49 11.37
C LYS A 842 -44.28 -17.03 10.94
N GLU A 843 -45.36 -16.77 10.23
CA GLU A 843 -45.83 -15.41 9.91
C GLU A 843 -46.45 -14.75 11.16
N PRO A 844 -46.34 -13.42 11.34
CA PRO A 844 -47.01 -12.72 12.43
C PRO A 844 -48.56 -12.90 12.37
N PRO A 845 -49.28 -12.82 13.51
CA PRO A 845 -48.79 -12.36 14.80
C PRO A 845 -48.09 -13.45 15.62
N TYR A 846 -46.96 -13.06 16.23
CA TYR A 846 -46.24 -13.82 17.26
C TYR A 846 -46.88 -13.62 18.63
N ARG A 847 -46.54 -14.50 19.57
CA ARG A 847 -46.88 -14.43 20.99
C ARG A 847 -45.63 -14.66 21.83
N LEU A 848 -45.58 -14.10 23.03
CA LEU A 848 -44.52 -14.46 23.98
C LEU A 848 -44.69 -15.93 24.40
N VAL A 849 -43.60 -16.71 24.39
CA VAL A 849 -43.60 -18.13 24.81
C VAL A 849 -44.08 -18.27 26.26
N LYS A 850 -43.74 -17.28 27.09
CA LYS A 850 -44.25 -17.10 28.45
C LYS A 850 -44.67 -15.65 28.63
N PRO A 851 -45.74 -15.36 29.39
CA PRO A 851 -46.06 -13.97 29.75
C PRO A 851 -44.85 -13.27 30.36
N ALA A 852 -44.65 -12.00 30.02
CA ALA A 852 -43.57 -11.21 30.60
C ALA A 852 -43.71 -11.19 32.13
N SER A 853 -42.60 -11.48 32.83
CA SER A 853 -42.58 -11.57 34.30
C SER A 853 -42.88 -10.23 35.00
N PHE A 854 -42.87 -9.12 34.26
CA PHE A 854 -43.07 -7.76 34.78
C PHE A 854 -43.69 -6.86 33.71
N ARG A 855 -44.36 -5.80 34.16
CA ARG A 855 -44.88 -4.73 33.29
C ARG A 855 -43.73 -3.84 32.85
N LEU A 856 -43.61 -3.58 31.55
CA LEU A 856 -42.50 -2.82 30.97
C LEU A 856 -42.31 -1.45 31.66
N VAL A 857 -43.40 -0.73 31.87
CA VAL A 857 -43.38 0.61 32.47
C VAL A 857 -42.90 0.62 33.93
N ASP A 858 -43.10 -0.46 34.69
CA ASP A 858 -42.66 -0.55 36.09
C ASP A 858 -41.21 -1.05 36.19
N MET A 859 -40.71 -1.72 35.16
CA MET A 859 -39.36 -2.27 35.07
C MET A 859 -38.29 -1.23 34.69
N LEU A 860 -38.69 -0.12 34.07
CA LEU A 860 -37.77 0.96 33.69
C LEU A 860 -37.48 1.88 34.89
N PRO A 861 -36.25 2.40 35.02
CA PRO A 861 -35.89 3.27 36.13
C PRO A 861 -36.47 4.68 35.95
N PRO A 862 -36.93 5.36 37.03
CA PRO A 862 -37.44 6.73 36.94
C PRO A 862 -36.41 7.77 36.46
N SER A 863 -35.11 7.45 36.51
CA SER A 863 -34.01 8.27 36.00
C SER A 863 -33.89 8.30 34.48
N LEU A 864 -34.62 7.43 33.76
CA LEU A 864 -34.45 7.26 32.32
C LEU A 864 -34.86 8.52 31.54
N GLU A 865 -33.96 9.00 30.66
CA GLU A 865 -34.18 10.16 29.79
C GLU A 865 -34.41 9.77 28.32
N TYR A 866 -33.83 8.64 27.90
CA TYR A 866 -33.86 8.14 26.53
C TYR A 866 -34.13 6.64 26.51
N ILE A 867 -35.06 6.19 25.67
CA ILE A 867 -35.24 4.78 25.33
C ILE A 867 -35.28 4.55 23.81
N CYS A 868 -34.60 3.51 23.33
CA CYS A 868 -34.70 3.00 21.97
C CYS A 868 -35.01 1.51 22.01
N LEU A 869 -36.05 1.09 21.28
CA LEU A 869 -36.46 -0.31 21.20
C LEU A 869 -36.10 -0.88 19.84
N TYR A 870 -35.12 -1.77 19.80
CA TYR A 870 -34.70 -2.42 18.54
C TYR A 870 -35.68 -3.55 18.18
N GLY A 871 -35.99 -3.67 16.88
CA GLY A 871 -36.77 -4.78 16.32
C GLY A 871 -38.27 -4.76 16.63
N TYR A 872 -38.78 -3.71 17.30
CA TYR A 872 -40.22 -3.56 17.50
C TYR A 872 -40.92 -3.12 16.22
N ALA A 873 -42.02 -3.79 15.90
CA ALA A 873 -42.96 -3.36 14.87
C ALA A 873 -44.39 -3.60 15.38
N ARG A 874 -45.19 -2.53 15.37
CA ARG A 874 -46.59 -2.56 15.78
C ARG A 874 -47.37 -3.62 14.99
N GLY A 875 -48.11 -4.49 15.69
CA GLY A 875 -48.93 -5.53 15.09
C GLY A 875 -48.21 -6.86 14.82
N GLU A 876 -46.88 -6.93 14.96
CA GLU A 876 -46.15 -8.21 14.85
C GLU A 876 -46.37 -9.10 16.08
N ASN A 877 -46.51 -8.53 17.29
CA ASN A 877 -46.74 -9.28 18.52
C ASN A 877 -47.72 -8.53 19.45
N PRO A 878 -48.98 -8.98 19.56
CA PRO A 878 -49.99 -8.33 20.39
C PRO A 878 -49.64 -8.25 21.88
N ASP A 879 -48.85 -9.21 22.41
CA ASP A 879 -48.46 -9.20 23.82
C ASP A 879 -47.46 -8.06 24.11
N VAL A 880 -46.53 -7.82 23.17
CA VAL A 880 -45.59 -6.70 23.23
C VAL A 880 -46.33 -5.38 23.01
N ASP A 881 -47.27 -5.36 22.06
CA ASP A 881 -48.11 -4.20 21.76
C ASP A 881 -48.81 -3.66 23.01
N GLU A 882 -49.40 -4.53 23.84
CA GLU A 882 -50.04 -4.15 25.10
C GLU A 882 -49.07 -3.46 26.07
N HIS A 883 -47.82 -3.94 26.14
CA HIS A 883 -46.77 -3.33 26.98
C HIS A 883 -46.36 -1.94 26.47
N ILE A 884 -46.27 -1.75 25.16
CA ILE A 884 -45.93 -0.46 24.55
C ILE A 884 -47.06 0.55 24.73
N ASP A 885 -48.31 0.14 24.54
CA ASP A 885 -49.47 1.01 24.78
C ASP A 885 -49.54 1.46 26.25
N GLU A 886 -49.29 0.54 27.18
CA GLU A 886 -49.22 0.88 28.60
C GLU A 886 -48.07 1.83 28.93
N LEU A 887 -46.87 1.60 28.37
CA LEU A 887 -45.73 2.49 28.52
C LEU A 887 -46.08 3.92 28.06
N LEU A 888 -46.67 4.05 26.87
CA LEU A 888 -47.06 5.36 26.32
C LEU A 888 -48.12 6.05 27.17
N ALA A 889 -49.11 5.31 27.67
CA ALA A 889 -50.18 5.84 28.50
C ALA A 889 -49.68 6.33 29.88
N LYS A 890 -48.73 5.62 30.48
CA LYS A 890 -48.25 5.87 31.85
C LYS A 890 -46.90 6.58 31.95
N ARG A 891 -46.21 6.88 30.84
CA ARG A 891 -44.86 7.47 30.84
C ARG A 891 -44.74 8.74 31.70
N ASN A 892 -45.71 9.64 31.64
CA ASN A 892 -45.64 10.91 32.36
C ASN A 892 -45.79 10.73 33.89
N GLU A 893 -46.45 9.66 34.32
CA GLU A 893 -46.64 9.32 35.74
C GLU A 893 -45.44 8.55 36.29
N LYS A 894 -44.96 7.56 35.54
CA LYS A 894 -43.97 6.57 36.00
C LYS A 894 -42.53 6.89 35.63
N LEU A 895 -42.31 7.60 34.52
CA LEU A 895 -41.00 7.91 33.94
C LEU A 895 -40.90 9.43 33.66
N PRO A 896 -40.93 10.27 34.70
CA PRO A 896 -41.08 11.73 34.55
C PRO A 896 -39.92 12.39 33.80
N ASN A 897 -38.76 11.73 33.71
CA ASN A 897 -37.57 12.24 33.03
C ASN A 897 -37.46 11.81 31.56
N LEU A 898 -38.32 10.89 31.10
CA LEU A 898 -38.23 10.30 29.77
C LEU A 898 -38.62 11.32 28.70
N LYS A 899 -37.64 11.76 27.90
CA LYS A 899 -37.78 12.79 26.87
C LYS A 899 -37.89 12.20 25.48
N VAL A 900 -37.14 11.12 25.21
CA VAL A 900 -37.00 10.55 23.87
C VAL A 900 -37.38 9.08 23.90
N ILE A 901 -38.25 8.69 22.98
CA ILE A 901 -38.65 7.31 22.74
C ILE A 901 -38.47 7.03 21.25
N LYS A 902 -37.59 6.10 20.90
CA LYS A 902 -37.34 5.66 19.53
C LYS A 902 -37.72 4.19 19.35
N GLY A 903 -38.00 3.81 18.10
CA GLY A 903 -38.35 2.43 17.77
C GLY A 903 -39.82 2.09 17.91
N ILE A 904 -40.72 3.06 18.20
CA ILE A 904 -42.18 2.84 18.27
C ILE A 904 -42.86 3.17 16.93
N ASP A 905 -42.77 4.43 16.50
CA ASP A 905 -43.42 4.89 15.27
C ASP A 905 -42.66 4.46 14.02
N GLU A 906 -41.34 4.46 14.12
CA GLU A 906 -40.42 4.05 13.06
C GLU A 906 -39.54 2.92 13.60
N ARG A 907 -39.61 1.76 12.94
CA ARG A 907 -38.86 0.57 13.33
C ARG A 907 -37.37 0.86 13.26
N VAL A 908 -36.68 0.76 14.39
CA VAL A 908 -35.21 0.72 14.41
C VAL A 908 -34.80 -0.72 14.22
N ARG A 909 -34.00 -0.96 13.17
CA ARG A 909 -33.52 -2.29 12.83
C ARG A 909 -32.73 -2.89 13.99
N ASP A 910 -33.07 -4.12 14.38
CA ASP A 910 -32.21 -4.95 15.22
C ASP A 910 -31.30 -5.80 14.34
N ILE A 911 -30.43 -6.60 14.95
CA ILE A 911 -29.54 -7.50 14.23
C ILE A 911 -30.26 -8.46 13.25
N LYS A 912 -31.55 -8.76 13.46
CA LYS A 912 -32.34 -9.68 12.63
C LYS A 912 -32.66 -9.10 11.26
N ASP A 913 -32.72 -7.78 11.15
CA ASP A 913 -33.01 -7.11 9.87
C ASP A 913 -31.83 -7.17 8.88
N ILE A 914 -30.66 -7.68 9.30
CA ILE A 914 -29.49 -7.89 8.44
C ILE A 914 -29.52 -9.25 7.72
N LEU A 915 -30.16 -10.27 8.32
CA LEU A 915 -30.10 -11.65 7.81
C LEU A 915 -31.39 -12.14 7.11
N HIS A 916 -32.53 -11.43 7.23
CA HIS A 916 -33.83 -12.09 7.04
C HIS A 916 -34.77 -11.68 5.91
N ASN A 917 -34.56 -10.53 5.27
CA ASN A 917 -35.52 -10.05 4.27
C ASN A 917 -35.04 -10.16 2.81
N MET A 918 -34.00 -10.95 2.55
CA MET A 918 -33.48 -11.13 1.20
C MET A 918 -33.55 -12.60 0.81
N THR A 919 -34.20 -12.91 -0.31
CA THR A 919 -33.92 -14.18 -0.99
C THR A 919 -32.46 -14.15 -1.49
N VAL A 920 -31.77 -15.29 -1.58
CA VAL A 920 -30.36 -15.37 -2.04
C VAL A 920 -30.13 -14.66 -3.39
N GLU A 921 -31.19 -14.52 -4.18
CA GLU A 921 -31.25 -13.90 -5.50
C GLU A 921 -31.42 -12.36 -5.46
N GLU A 922 -31.87 -11.80 -4.33
CA GLU A 922 -32.10 -10.36 -4.10
C GLU A 922 -30.94 -9.69 -3.36
N VAL A 923 -29.96 -10.47 -2.89
CA VAL A 923 -28.78 -9.95 -2.20
C VAL A 923 -27.78 -9.39 -3.21
N ASP A 924 -27.87 -8.08 -3.48
CA ASP A 924 -26.80 -7.34 -4.15
C ASP A 924 -25.48 -7.58 -3.39
N GLU A 925 -24.39 -7.88 -4.10
CA GLU A 925 -23.09 -8.14 -3.46
C GLU A 925 -22.62 -6.92 -2.64
N ASP A 926 -23.05 -5.72 -3.02
CA ASP A 926 -22.73 -4.47 -2.34
C ASP A 926 -23.64 -4.15 -1.13
N GLU A 927 -24.82 -4.79 -1.01
CA GLU A 927 -25.77 -4.56 0.10
C GLU A 927 -25.62 -5.55 1.27
N ARG A 928 -24.74 -6.56 1.16
CA ARG A 928 -24.41 -7.51 2.26
C ARG A 928 -23.75 -6.85 3.48
N TYR A 929 -23.44 -5.57 3.40
CA TYR A 929 -22.61 -4.84 4.35
C TYR A 929 -23.40 -3.78 5.14
N VAL A 930 -24.47 -4.20 5.82
CA VAL A 930 -25.34 -3.29 6.57
C VAL A 930 -24.76 -2.97 7.96
N ARG A 931 -23.65 -2.23 7.97
CA ARG A 931 -23.41 -1.01 8.80
C ARG A 931 -22.13 -0.34 8.28
N GLY A 932 -22.17 0.06 7.01
CA GLY A 932 -21.14 0.88 6.34
C GLY A 932 -21.31 2.39 6.53
N GLU A 933 -22.22 2.88 7.38
CA GLU A 933 -22.26 4.30 7.74
C GLU A 933 -21.75 4.49 9.18
N GLY A 934 -20.49 4.91 9.29
CA GLY A 934 -19.88 5.34 10.56
C GLY A 934 -18.71 4.49 11.07
N PHE A 935 -18.38 3.37 10.43
CA PHE A 935 -17.13 2.66 10.71
C PHE A 935 -15.99 3.29 9.90
N GLU A 936 -15.41 4.37 10.42
CA GLU A 936 -14.01 4.65 10.13
C GLU A 936 -13.20 3.53 10.79
N SER A 937 -12.49 2.74 9.99
CA SER A 937 -11.63 1.64 10.42
C SER A 937 -10.49 2.06 11.38
N GLY A 938 -10.50 3.30 11.85
CA GLY A 938 -9.49 3.88 12.74
C GLY A 938 -8.16 4.10 12.05
N TRP A 939 -7.97 3.63 10.83
CA TRP A 939 -6.84 4.00 9.99
C TRP A 939 -6.95 5.47 9.63
N LYS A 940 -6.44 6.35 10.50
CA LYS A 940 -5.86 7.58 10.00
C LYS A 940 -4.73 7.15 9.08
N LYS A 941 -4.88 7.38 7.78
CA LYS A 941 -3.71 7.61 6.94
C LYS A 941 -2.87 8.61 7.72
N VAL A 942 -1.68 8.18 8.16
CA VAL A 942 -0.67 9.14 8.57
C VAL A 942 -0.44 9.95 7.31
N ASP A 943 -0.93 11.18 7.27
CA ASP A 943 -0.52 12.12 6.23
C ASP A 943 0.99 11.99 6.17
N GLU A 944 1.53 11.74 4.97
CA GLU A 944 2.98 11.70 4.76
C GLU A 944 3.57 12.85 5.56
N PRO A 945 4.57 12.60 6.43
CA PRO A 945 5.17 13.68 7.19
C PRO A 945 5.48 14.77 6.17
N LYS A 946 4.82 15.93 6.30
CA LYS A 946 5.16 17.09 5.48
C LYS A 946 6.64 17.29 5.74
N GLN A 947 7.45 16.96 4.74
CA GLN A 947 8.89 17.08 4.80
C GLN A 947 9.17 18.56 5.11
N ASN A 948 9.50 18.82 6.36
CA ASN A 948 10.04 20.07 6.86
C ASN A 948 11.24 19.74 7.72
#